data_AF-A0A960SMD8-F1
#
_entry.id   AF-A0A960SMD8-F1
#
_cell.length_a   1.000
_cell.length_b   1.000
_cell.length_c   1.000
_cell.angle_alpha   90.00
_cell.angle_beta   90.00
_cell.angle_gamma   90.00
#
_symmetry.space_group_name_H-M   'P 1'
#
loop_
_entity.id
_entity.type
_entity.pdbx_description
1 polymer ?
#
loop_
_entity_poly.entity_id
_entity_poly.type
_entity_poly.pdbx_seq_one_letter_code
_entity_poly.pdbx_strand_id
1 'polypeptide(L)'
;MPGAVAASDAPPTDDPLATLREVFLHPPEEAKPRGYWVWPHGNFDYASLRTELEEFKAKGLGGVDIFDLGIRDRDHVIPPGPGFLSVEQVDGIAYALEQAKRLGLKLGLIVSSSWNAGGTWTPPEFASMNLVAWREEVTGPQHYDRVLPFPELPDSFKKPYGTYPLQVPRDDRGEPRFHREVAVLACPLDATGRIVDPRQVRVLGDQVEAGGRLVCDLPEGRWLILRTVLANFGQQLWLPSDGSQGLTMDHFSKEATRHHFATVMNRLEARVGPLRDTALQRLYLASYEANADVIWTPGFQEAFAKQHGYRIEPFLPALFGVEVENADVTGRFLHDYRRTVSDLFVNHLYREASRLCRERGLVLCSESGGPGAPLHDVPTEDLQALGAVDVMRGEFWNGRTNQLTPEGFEELQVVKPIASAAHIYGHRIVEMEAFTSTIHWSEGPADFKPLADRAFCEGMTRVVYHTMTHNLPEAGVPGWTYQAGTHMNTNLPWWNLSQQLHAYLARCSALLMQGWFVADVAYYRGSEVPNFGKPKHRRPGLGFGHDYDDLNTEVLLTARVDESGRIVLPSGMSYALLVLPPDDDRMELPVARHLDNLVHAGATILGPRPKRTYGLADYRQQEAELGEIAVRLWGKEPGNRSVDRVVGQGRVVAEHPERELLVAMGLGPDLAVWPEAAENQLDFIHRRTDRGEIYFLRNIGTNALSFEADFPARGARPEAWDPVDGTMKPLAAFVGTEQGTRVPLHFEGHGSIFVVFPRGPETGPQITRVSRQGERWFPRGTAGRAGFDATIEPDGSVRFRAAQPGEYTLAFADGTERRVRVRPDPEPIEITGPWEVRFPWGWDVPVHQEFATLQSWTESTNAATRAFSGSARYARQFDLPAERLRGEGRVMLDLGEVREVARVHLNGRDLGLSSFAPHVLDVTESIRAGENSLVIEVANTWLNRLRLDDTLPEAQRKTHT
;
A
#
# COMPACT_ATOMS: atom_id res chain seq x y z
N MET A 1 8.54 20.31 0.26
CA MET A 1 8.62 20.14 -1.21
C MET A 1 10.05 19.80 -1.60
N PRO A 2 10.47 18.52 -1.59
CA PRO A 2 11.55 18.12 -2.48
C PRO A 2 11.00 18.26 -3.91
N GLY A 3 11.73 18.98 -4.76
CA GLY A 3 11.26 19.47 -6.04
C GLY A 3 10.77 18.37 -6.99
N ALA A 4 9.86 18.76 -7.88
CA ALA A 4 9.69 18.10 -9.16
C ALA A 4 11.09 17.93 -9.77
N VAL A 5 11.63 16.71 -9.73
CA VAL A 5 12.79 16.37 -10.54
C VAL A 5 12.31 16.55 -11.97
N ALA A 6 12.85 17.59 -12.62
CA ALA A 6 12.70 17.82 -14.04
C ALA A 6 12.97 16.52 -14.80
N ALA A 7 12.26 16.35 -15.91
CA ALA A 7 12.57 15.31 -16.88
C ALA A 7 14.10 15.24 -17.05
N SER A 8 14.63 14.02 -17.01
CA SER A 8 16.03 13.71 -17.33
C SER A 8 16.53 14.61 -18.46
N ASP A 9 17.53 15.46 -18.17
CA ASP A 9 18.30 16.26 -19.15
C ASP A 9 19.21 15.35 -20.02
N ALA A 10 18.77 14.13 -20.32
CA ALA A 10 19.43 13.29 -21.31
C ALA A 10 19.24 13.92 -22.70
N PRO A 11 20.30 13.98 -23.53
CA PRO A 11 20.18 14.49 -24.89
C PRO A 11 19.09 13.72 -25.65
N PRO A 12 18.36 14.37 -26.58
CA PRO A 12 17.32 13.71 -27.35
C PRO A 12 17.92 12.51 -28.10
N THR A 13 17.52 11.31 -27.69
CA THR A 13 17.74 10.07 -28.42
C THR A 13 16.71 9.97 -29.54
N ASP A 14 17.10 9.44 -30.71
CA ASP A 14 16.16 9.17 -31.82
C ASP A 14 15.09 8.12 -31.45
N ASP A 15 15.32 7.33 -30.40
CA ASP A 15 14.38 6.39 -29.82
C ASP A 15 13.65 7.01 -28.62
N PRO A 16 12.32 7.26 -28.71
CA PRO A 16 11.54 7.90 -27.64
C PRO A 16 11.42 7.02 -26.38
N LEU A 17 11.64 5.71 -26.47
CA LEU A 17 11.53 4.79 -25.33
C LEU A 17 12.88 4.36 -24.75
N ALA A 18 14.01 4.85 -25.25
CA ALA A 18 15.35 4.40 -24.83
C ALA A 18 15.53 4.42 -23.30
N THR A 19 15.10 5.50 -22.65
CA THR A 19 15.14 5.62 -21.18
C THR A 19 14.20 4.64 -20.47
N LEU A 20 13.00 4.40 -21.01
CA LEU A 20 12.06 3.44 -20.43
C LEU A 20 12.56 2.00 -20.56
N ARG A 21 13.20 1.66 -21.69
CA ARG A 21 13.83 0.35 -21.90
C ARG A 21 14.98 0.12 -20.91
N GLU A 22 15.81 1.13 -20.72
CA GLU A 22 16.92 1.07 -19.75
C GLU A 22 16.38 0.87 -18.32
N VAL A 23 15.39 1.65 -17.90
CA VAL A 23 14.78 1.54 -16.57
C VAL A 23 14.10 0.17 -16.36
N PHE A 24 13.52 -0.42 -17.42
CA PHE A 24 12.89 -1.74 -17.35
C PHE A 24 13.90 -2.89 -17.28
N LEU A 25 15.00 -2.83 -18.05
CA LEU A 25 16.05 -3.86 -18.01
C LEU A 25 16.95 -3.73 -16.79
N HIS A 26 17.18 -2.49 -16.34
CA HIS A 26 18.05 -2.14 -15.23
C HIS A 26 17.30 -1.26 -14.21
N PRO A 27 16.35 -1.84 -13.44
CA PRO A 27 15.59 -1.10 -12.45
C PRO A 27 16.48 -0.33 -11.46
N PRO A 28 16.19 0.97 -11.21
CA PRO A 28 16.94 1.76 -10.26
C PRO A 28 16.77 1.22 -8.83
N GLU A 29 17.70 1.53 -7.93
CA GLU A 29 17.68 1.04 -6.54
C GLU A 29 16.38 1.39 -5.79
N GLU A 30 15.75 2.51 -6.14
CA GLU A 30 14.46 2.89 -5.56
C GLU A 30 13.28 2.04 -6.01
N ALA A 31 13.37 1.34 -7.14
CA ALA A 31 12.32 0.44 -7.62
C ALA A 31 12.47 -0.99 -7.06
N LYS A 32 13.63 -1.33 -6.52
CA LYS A 32 13.89 -2.68 -5.99
C LYS A 32 13.09 -2.93 -4.70
N PRO A 33 12.61 -4.17 -4.48
CA PRO A 33 11.91 -4.51 -3.26
C PRO A 33 12.79 -4.34 -2.03
N ARG A 34 12.16 -4.11 -0.88
CA ARG A 34 12.79 -4.01 0.43
C ARG A 34 12.15 -4.98 1.41
N GLY A 35 12.55 -4.99 2.68
CA GLY A 35 11.85 -5.75 3.71
C GLY A 35 12.04 -5.22 5.12
N TYR A 36 11.17 -5.66 6.02
CA TYR A 36 11.29 -5.43 7.46
C TYR A 36 12.32 -6.39 8.02
N TRP A 37 13.51 -5.89 8.30
CA TRP A 37 14.57 -6.68 8.88
C TRP A 37 14.42 -6.74 10.39
N VAL A 38 13.62 -7.70 10.83
CA VAL A 38 13.24 -7.86 12.23
C VAL A 38 14.43 -8.40 13.00
N TRP A 39 14.84 -7.72 14.08
CA TRP A 39 15.84 -8.17 15.03
C TRP A 39 15.10 -8.68 16.29
N PRO A 40 14.90 -10.01 16.41
CA PRO A 40 14.14 -10.59 17.51
C PRO A 40 14.77 -10.26 18.85
N HIS A 41 14.01 -9.67 19.77
CA HIS A 41 14.48 -9.24 21.09
C HIS A 41 15.74 -8.35 21.04
N GLY A 42 15.95 -7.63 19.92
CA GLY A 42 17.13 -6.80 19.70
C GLY A 42 18.41 -7.58 19.36
N ASN A 43 18.34 -8.90 19.16
CA ASN A 43 19.50 -9.73 18.84
C ASN A 43 20.10 -9.39 17.48
N PHE A 44 21.44 -9.37 17.44
CA PHE A 44 22.22 -9.28 16.22
C PHE A 44 23.62 -9.88 16.42
N ASP A 45 24.28 -10.22 15.33
CA ASP A 45 25.73 -10.44 15.31
C ASP A 45 26.38 -9.90 14.03
N TYR A 46 27.62 -9.43 14.12
CA TYR A 46 28.29 -8.78 12.98
C TYR A 46 28.52 -9.67 11.76
N ALA A 47 28.64 -10.99 11.93
CA ALA A 47 28.88 -11.91 10.83
C ALA A 47 27.60 -12.18 10.04
N SER A 48 26.48 -12.42 10.73
CA SER A 48 25.17 -12.62 10.11
C SER A 48 24.65 -11.32 9.49
N LEU A 49 24.79 -10.16 10.17
CA LEU A 49 24.44 -8.86 9.59
C LEU A 49 25.14 -8.62 8.23
N ARG A 50 26.45 -8.91 8.15
CA ARG A 50 27.21 -8.78 6.91
C ARG A 50 26.72 -9.75 5.84
N THR A 51 26.58 -11.02 6.19
CA THR A 51 26.20 -12.10 5.26
C THR A 51 24.80 -11.86 4.69
N GLU A 52 23.84 -11.51 5.54
CA GLU A 52 22.47 -11.23 5.10
C GLU A 52 22.41 -10.00 4.19
N LEU A 53 23.12 -8.91 4.50
CA LEU A 53 23.17 -7.74 3.60
C LEU A 53 23.83 -8.07 2.25
N GLU A 54 24.88 -8.90 2.23
CA GLU A 54 25.50 -9.39 0.99
C GLU A 54 24.52 -10.23 0.18
N GLU A 55 23.78 -11.13 0.83
CA GLU A 55 22.73 -11.92 0.21
C GLU A 55 21.59 -11.04 -0.32
N PHE A 56 21.13 -10.07 0.46
CA PHE A 56 20.06 -9.15 0.03
C PHE A 56 20.48 -8.39 -1.24
N LYS A 57 21.71 -7.88 -1.28
CA LYS A 57 22.23 -7.22 -2.49
C LYS A 57 22.34 -8.21 -3.66
N ALA A 58 22.86 -9.41 -3.42
CA ALA A 58 23.06 -10.43 -4.44
C ALA A 58 21.73 -10.97 -5.02
N LYS A 59 20.65 -10.98 -4.24
CA LYS A 59 19.31 -11.37 -4.72
C LYS A 59 18.53 -10.22 -5.34
N GLY A 60 19.05 -9.00 -5.32
CA GLY A 60 18.46 -7.85 -6.01
C GLY A 60 17.52 -6.98 -5.16
N LEU A 61 17.62 -7.03 -3.83
CA LEU A 61 16.91 -6.09 -2.95
C LEU A 61 17.58 -4.71 -2.96
N GLY A 62 16.77 -3.66 -2.76
CA GLY A 62 17.23 -2.27 -2.72
C GLY A 62 17.59 -1.75 -1.31
N GLY A 63 17.26 -2.52 -0.28
CA GLY A 63 17.45 -2.13 1.12
C GLY A 63 16.53 -2.87 2.08
N VAL A 64 16.69 -2.59 3.37
CA VAL A 64 15.83 -3.12 4.44
C VAL A 64 15.63 -2.08 5.54
N ASP A 65 14.54 -2.20 6.30
CA ASP A 65 14.29 -1.37 7.48
C ASP A 65 14.59 -2.20 8.73
N ILE A 66 15.56 -1.78 9.54
CA ILE A 66 15.87 -2.42 10.82
C ILE A 66 14.67 -2.23 11.74
N PHE A 67 14.17 -3.34 12.28
CA PHE A 67 12.95 -3.40 13.08
C PHE A 67 13.20 -4.15 14.38
N ASP A 68 13.30 -3.42 15.50
CA ASP A 68 13.50 -4.02 16.82
C ASP A 68 12.16 -4.47 17.43
N LEU A 69 12.08 -5.73 17.87
CA LEU A 69 10.81 -6.32 18.32
C LEU A 69 10.99 -7.45 19.35
N GLY A 70 10.32 -7.37 20.49
CA GLY A 70 10.38 -8.37 21.58
C GLY A 70 9.46 -9.57 21.40
N ILE A 71 9.39 -10.15 20.19
CA ILE A 71 8.58 -11.30 19.72
C ILE A 71 7.87 -12.14 20.81
N ARG A 72 6.60 -12.50 20.58
CA ARG A 72 5.89 -13.46 21.47
C ARG A 72 6.51 -14.84 21.35
N ASP A 73 7.39 -15.15 22.28
CA ASP A 73 8.10 -16.41 22.36
C ASP A 73 7.66 -17.19 23.61
N ARG A 74 6.72 -18.11 23.41
CA ARG A 74 6.10 -18.88 24.51
C ARG A 74 7.10 -19.82 25.17
N ASP A 75 8.02 -20.37 24.38
CA ASP A 75 8.92 -21.44 24.81
C ASP A 75 10.32 -20.89 25.16
N HIS A 76 10.50 -19.56 25.09
CA HIS A 76 11.72 -18.81 25.44
C HIS A 76 12.96 -19.31 24.66
N VAL A 77 12.77 -19.64 23.38
CA VAL A 77 13.81 -20.12 22.47
C VAL A 77 14.68 -18.99 21.90
N ILE A 78 14.20 -17.75 21.94
CA ILE A 78 14.92 -16.56 21.52
C ILE A 78 15.53 -15.91 22.77
N PRO A 79 16.88 -15.84 22.89
CA PRO A 79 17.51 -15.21 24.04
C PRO A 79 17.25 -13.69 24.06
N PRO A 80 17.33 -13.01 25.21
CA PRO A 80 17.25 -11.56 25.26
C PRO A 80 18.48 -10.92 24.62
N GLY A 81 18.26 -9.97 23.70
CA GLY A 81 19.30 -9.13 23.12
C GLY A 81 19.47 -7.80 23.86
N PRO A 82 20.35 -6.92 23.35
CA PRO A 82 20.54 -5.57 23.90
C PRO A 82 19.31 -4.70 23.68
N GLY A 83 18.98 -3.87 24.68
CA GLY A 83 17.84 -2.95 24.58
C GLY A 83 17.99 -1.94 23.44
N PHE A 84 16.88 -1.58 22.82
CA PHE A 84 16.78 -0.65 21.72
C PHE A 84 17.44 0.70 22.04
N LEU A 85 18.34 1.14 21.16
CA LEU A 85 19.17 2.33 21.33
C LEU A 85 20.03 2.36 22.61
N SER A 86 20.33 1.21 23.21
CA SER A 86 21.48 1.06 24.10
C SER A 86 22.80 1.27 23.33
N VAL A 87 23.91 1.42 24.05
CA VAL A 87 25.23 1.59 23.41
C VAL A 87 25.53 0.44 22.45
N GLU A 88 25.29 -0.80 22.88
CA GLU A 88 25.53 -2.01 22.09
C GLU A 88 24.62 -2.09 20.86
N GLN A 89 23.34 -1.79 21.00
CA GLN A 89 22.41 -1.82 19.87
C GLN A 89 22.73 -0.72 18.84
N VAL A 90 23.16 0.47 19.30
CA VAL A 90 23.65 1.55 18.41
C VAL A 90 24.94 1.14 17.69
N ASP A 91 25.84 0.37 18.32
CA ASP A 91 27.01 -0.21 17.66
C ASP A 91 26.64 -1.21 16.56
N GLY A 92 25.65 -2.07 16.82
CA GLY A 92 25.08 -3.00 15.83
C GLY A 92 24.49 -2.28 14.62
N ILE A 93 23.66 -1.26 14.85
CA ILE A 93 23.09 -0.41 13.79
C ILE A 93 24.22 0.28 13.02
N ALA A 94 25.21 0.85 13.70
CA ALA A 94 26.35 1.52 13.06
C ALA A 94 27.10 0.58 12.11
N TYR A 95 27.34 -0.67 12.53
CA TYR A 95 27.97 -1.67 11.67
C TYR A 95 27.09 -2.04 10.46
N ALA A 96 25.78 -2.24 10.66
CA ALA A 96 24.86 -2.51 9.55
C ALA A 96 24.86 -1.35 8.53
N LEU A 97 24.89 -0.10 8.99
CA LEU A 97 24.98 1.09 8.15
C LEU A 97 26.30 1.15 7.35
N GLU A 98 27.42 0.76 7.96
CA GLU A 98 28.72 0.67 7.27
C GLU A 98 28.69 -0.39 6.16
N GLN A 99 28.18 -1.59 6.46
CA GLN A 99 28.07 -2.67 5.48
C GLN A 99 27.11 -2.31 4.34
N ALA A 100 25.96 -1.72 4.66
CA ALA A 100 25.01 -1.25 3.66
C ALA A 100 25.64 -0.16 2.76
N LYS A 101 26.40 0.78 3.33
CA LYS A 101 27.12 1.81 2.55
C LYS A 101 28.14 1.17 1.60
N ARG A 102 28.90 0.18 2.06
CA ARG A 102 29.85 -0.58 1.22
C ARG A 102 29.15 -1.29 0.05
N LEU A 103 27.96 -1.81 0.26
CA LEU A 103 27.17 -2.54 -0.74
C LEU A 103 26.29 -1.64 -1.62
N GLY A 104 26.22 -0.34 -1.31
CA GLY A 104 25.30 0.60 -1.96
C GLY A 104 23.83 0.34 -1.64
N LEU A 105 23.53 -0.31 -0.51
CA LEU A 105 22.18 -0.50 0.01
C LEU A 105 21.75 0.71 0.85
N LYS A 106 20.42 0.92 0.93
CA LYS A 106 19.82 1.93 1.82
C LYS A 106 19.10 1.24 2.97
N LEU A 107 19.29 1.75 4.19
CA LEU A 107 18.61 1.24 5.38
C LEU A 107 17.54 2.22 5.88
N GLY A 108 16.48 1.67 6.44
CA GLY A 108 15.58 2.37 7.36
C GLY A 108 15.76 1.90 8.80
N LEU A 109 15.17 2.62 9.74
CA LEU A 109 15.15 2.26 11.16
C LEU A 109 13.81 2.65 11.77
N ILE A 110 13.16 1.73 12.47
CA ILE A 110 12.00 2.05 13.31
C ILE A 110 12.39 2.99 14.46
N VAL A 111 11.51 3.92 14.85
CA VAL A 111 11.83 4.91 15.91
C VAL A 111 11.55 4.43 17.34
N SER A 112 11.03 3.21 17.50
CA SER A 112 10.71 2.58 18.78
C SER A 112 11.05 1.09 18.74
N SER A 113 11.22 0.49 19.92
CA SER A 113 11.11 -0.96 20.05
C SER A 113 9.63 -1.32 19.96
N SER A 114 9.22 -2.14 18.98
CA SER A 114 7.81 -2.29 18.54
C SER A 114 7.27 -1.05 17.78
N TRP A 115 5.97 -1.00 17.50
CA TRP A 115 5.39 -0.12 16.47
C TRP A 115 4.89 1.25 16.95
N ASN A 116 4.43 1.38 18.20
CA ASN A 116 4.02 2.69 18.74
C ASN A 116 5.23 3.50 19.22
N ALA A 117 5.31 4.77 18.85
CA ALA A 117 6.42 5.64 19.23
C ALA A 117 6.49 5.85 20.76
N GLY A 118 7.70 5.73 21.29
CA GLY A 118 7.99 5.82 22.73
C GLY A 118 9.28 5.09 23.09
N GLY A 119 9.59 5.00 24.38
CA GLY A 119 10.81 4.33 24.85
C GLY A 119 11.12 4.61 26.31
N THR A 120 12.23 4.04 26.78
CA THR A 120 12.77 4.25 28.15
C THR A 120 13.05 5.72 28.47
N TRP A 121 13.15 6.57 27.44
CA TRP A 121 13.38 8.02 27.54
C TRP A 121 12.11 8.86 27.49
N THR A 122 10.92 8.26 27.42
CA THR A 122 9.65 9.00 27.44
C THR A 122 9.26 9.32 28.88
N PRO A 123 9.39 10.56 29.36
CA PRO A 123 8.96 10.91 30.70
C PRO A 123 7.42 10.99 30.76
N PRO A 124 6.81 10.89 31.97
CA PRO A 124 5.36 10.94 32.16
C PRO A 124 4.65 12.13 31.50
N GLU A 125 5.27 13.30 31.47
CA GLU A 125 4.78 14.54 30.86
C GLU A 125 4.82 14.57 29.32
N PHE A 126 5.48 13.59 28.68
CA PHE A 126 5.48 13.40 27.22
C PHE A 126 4.82 12.08 26.81
N ALA A 127 4.21 11.36 27.75
CA ALA A 127 3.48 10.13 27.48
C ALA A 127 2.05 10.42 27.01
N SER A 128 1.43 9.46 26.31
CA SER A 128 0.05 9.55 25.83
C SER A 128 -0.93 9.98 26.93
N MET A 129 -1.79 10.95 26.60
CA MET A 129 -2.69 11.62 27.56
C MET A 129 -4.14 11.59 27.10
N ASN A 130 -5.04 11.67 28.08
CA ASN A 130 -6.48 11.75 27.88
C ASN A 130 -7.10 12.79 28.82
N LEU A 131 -8.24 13.34 28.41
CA LEU A 131 -9.09 14.14 29.27
C LEU A 131 -10.02 13.23 30.07
N VAL A 132 -9.97 13.34 31.39
CA VAL A 132 -10.90 12.66 32.31
C VAL A 132 -11.75 13.68 33.03
N ALA A 133 -12.93 13.27 33.48
CA ALA A 133 -13.85 14.14 34.19
C ALA A 133 -14.43 13.51 35.45
N TRP A 134 -14.52 14.32 36.50
CA TRP A 134 -15.38 14.10 37.64
C TRP A 134 -16.62 14.98 37.49
N ARG A 135 -17.79 14.47 37.87
CA ARG A 135 -19.06 15.20 37.73
C ARG A 135 -20.01 14.96 38.91
N GLU A 136 -20.75 16.01 39.25
CA GLU A 136 -21.83 15.97 40.25
C GLU A 136 -23.00 16.85 39.78
N GLU A 137 -24.22 16.32 39.84
CA GLU A 137 -25.44 17.12 39.68
C GLU A 137 -25.92 17.64 41.03
N VAL A 138 -26.26 18.93 41.09
CA VAL A 138 -26.73 19.61 42.30
C VAL A 138 -27.93 20.52 42.00
N THR A 139 -28.80 20.71 42.98
CA THR A 139 -29.98 21.59 42.87
C THR A 139 -29.76 22.86 43.68
N GLY A 140 -29.82 24.02 43.03
CA GLY A 140 -29.80 25.32 43.71
C GLY A 140 -31.20 25.81 44.10
N PRO A 141 -31.30 26.90 44.87
CA PRO A 141 -30.18 27.72 45.30
C PRO A 141 -29.38 27.06 46.44
N GLN A 142 -28.05 27.04 46.34
CA GLN A 142 -27.19 26.56 47.43
C GLN A 142 -25.81 27.22 47.41
N HIS A 143 -25.22 27.37 48.60
CA HIS A 143 -23.81 27.68 48.76
C HIS A 143 -23.02 26.37 48.60
N TYR A 144 -22.28 26.24 47.50
CA TYR A 144 -21.48 25.06 47.19
C TYR A 144 -20.08 25.24 47.77
N ASP A 145 -19.72 24.40 48.73
CA ASP A 145 -18.41 24.38 49.38
C ASP A 145 -17.96 22.92 49.53
N ARG A 146 -17.18 22.43 48.56
CA ARG A 146 -16.73 21.04 48.52
C ARG A 146 -15.32 20.91 47.97
N VAL A 147 -14.60 19.89 48.44
CA VAL A 147 -13.38 19.41 47.80
C VAL A 147 -13.77 18.54 46.62
N LEU A 148 -13.36 18.94 45.41
CA LEU A 148 -13.64 18.20 44.19
C LEU A 148 -12.71 16.99 44.09
N PRO A 149 -13.23 15.75 44.03
CA PRO A 149 -12.42 14.55 43.84
C PRO A 149 -11.59 14.61 42.55
N PHE A 150 -10.49 13.85 42.54
CA PHE A 150 -9.79 13.54 41.30
C PHE A 150 -10.66 12.59 40.44
N PRO A 151 -10.74 12.75 39.12
CA PRO A 151 -11.49 11.84 38.25
C PRO A 151 -11.00 10.39 38.33
N GLU A 152 -11.90 9.42 38.23
CA GLU A 152 -11.51 8.00 38.13
C GLU A 152 -10.71 7.75 36.85
N LEU A 153 -9.68 6.92 36.94
CA LEU A 153 -8.82 6.54 35.82
C LEU A 153 -9.08 5.10 35.43
N PRO A 154 -9.09 4.75 34.14
CA PRO A 154 -9.23 3.38 33.72
C PRO A 154 -7.97 2.56 34.08
N ASP A 155 -8.18 1.33 34.56
CA ASP A 155 -7.09 0.37 34.82
C ASP A 155 -6.69 -0.41 33.56
N SER A 156 -7.49 -0.35 32.50
CA SER A 156 -7.25 -1.07 31.24
C SER A 156 -8.00 -0.43 30.07
N PHE A 157 -7.61 -0.79 28.85
CA PHE A 157 -8.32 -0.44 27.62
C PHE A 157 -8.57 -1.68 26.75
N LYS A 158 -9.48 -1.56 25.77
CA LYS A 158 -9.87 -2.65 24.87
C LYS A 158 -9.47 -2.38 23.44
N LYS A 159 -9.05 -3.44 22.74
CA LYS A 159 -8.90 -3.52 21.28
C LYS A 159 -9.70 -4.73 20.78
N PRO A 160 -9.96 -4.86 19.45
CA PRO A 160 -10.71 -6.01 18.91
C PRO A 160 -10.15 -7.39 19.30
N TYR A 161 -8.86 -7.45 19.61
CA TYR A 161 -8.13 -8.68 19.91
C TYR A 161 -7.73 -8.85 21.39
N GLY A 162 -8.17 -7.97 22.31
CA GLY A 162 -7.87 -8.15 23.74
C GLY A 162 -8.16 -6.95 24.65
N THR A 163 -7.97 -7.16 25.97
CA THR A 163 -7.97 -6.12 27.01
C THR A 163 -6.55 -5.96 27.56
N TYR A 164 -6.08 -4.72 27.65
CA TYR A 164 -4.68 -4.40 27.96
C TYR A 164 -4.58 -3.50 29.19
N PRO A 165 -3.69 -3.82 30.15
CA PRO A 165 -3.56 -3.03 31.37
C PRO A 165 -2.93 -1.66 31.09
N LEU A 166 -3.39 -0.65 31.83
CA LEU A 166 -2.81 0.68 31.89
C LEU A 166 -1.95 0.78 33.16
N GLN A 167 -0.72 1.30 33.01
CA GLN A 167 0.24 1.37 34.11
C GLN A 167 0.54 2.82 34.47
N VAL A 168 -0.48 3.50 35.04
CA VAL A 168 -0.40 4.91 35.44
C VAL A 168 0.76 5.10 36.43
N PRO A 169 1.80 5.88 36.09
CA PRO A 169 2.84 6.23 37.07
C PRO A 169 2.20 7.11 38.14
N ARG A 170 2.26 6.70 39.42
CA ARG A 170 1.65 7.43 40.53
C ARG A 170 2.70 8.10 41.43
N ASP A 171 2.29 9.16 42.11
CA ASP A 171 3.05 9.80 43.18
C ASP A 171 2.75 9.17 44.56
N ASP A 172 3.35 9.71 45.63
CA ASP A 172 3.17 9.22 46.99
C ASP A 172 1.73 9.37 47.52
N ARG A 173 0.89 10.17 46.86
CA ARG A 173 -0.54 10.37 47.17
C ARG A 173 -1.44 9.42 46.38
N GLY A 174 -0.86 8.63 45.47
CA GLY A 174 -1.60 7.73 44.58
C GLY A 174 -2.22 8.43 43.38
N GLU A 175 -1.94 9.71 43.14
CA GLU A 175 -2.39 10.45 41.96
C GLU A 175 -1.44 10.23 40.78
N PRO A 176 -1.86 10.41 39.51
CA PRO A 176 -0.94 10.36 38.37
C PRO A 176 0.21 11.34 38.57
N ARG A 177 1.43 10.87 38.37
CA ARG A 177 2.65 11.67 38.46
C ARG A 177 2.62 12.87 37.52
N PHE A 178 1.94 12.74 36.39
CA PHE A 178 1.59 13.88 35.54
C PHE A 178 0.08 14.01 35.43
N HIS A 179 -0.45 15.12 35.91
CA HIS A 179 -1.81 15.56 35.66
C HIS A 179 -1.88 17.09 35.63
N ARG A 180 -2.87 17.64 34.94
CA ARG A 180 -3.11 19.09 34.88
C ARG A 180 -4.60 19.38 34.83
N GLU A 181 -5.07 20.28 35.70
CA GLU A 181 -6.46 20.74 35.63
C GLU A 181 -6.69 21.52 34.33
N VAL A 182 -7.76 21.17 33.61
CA VAL A 182 -8.14 21.78 32.32
C VAL A 182 -9.25 22.80 32.53
N ALA A 183 -10.33 22.40 33.20
CA ALA A 183 -11.43 23.29 33.55
C ALA A 183 -12.27 22.75 34.71
N VAL A 184 -12.75 23.65 35.56
CA VAL A 184 -13.86 23.41 36.48
C VAL A 184 -15.04 24.26 36.04
N LEU A 185 -16.19 23.63 35.81
CA LEU A 185 -17.38 24.26 35.25
C LEU A 185 -18.59 24.08 36.17
N ALA A 186 -19.45 25.10 36.22
CA ALA A 186 -20.83 24.96 36.67
C ALA A 186 -21.76 25.21 35.50
N CYS A 187 -22.51 24.18 35.09
CA CYS A 187 -23.35 24.20 33.90
C CYS A 187 -24.83 24.12 34.29
N PRO A 188 -25.69 25.08 33.94
CA PRO A 188 -27.11 24.98 34.21
C PRO A 188 -27.75 23.91 33.31
N LEU A 189 -28.59 23.06 33.91
CA LEU A 189 -29.29 21.98 33.24
C LEU A 189 -30.81 22.22 33.20
N ASP A 190 -31.45 21.83 32.10
CA ASP A 190 -32.91 21.72 32.05
C ASP A 190 -33.44 20.41 32.67
N ALA A 191 -34.75 20.19 32.57
CA ALA A 191 -35.40 18.99 33.07
C ALA A 191 -34.87 17.69 32.43
N THR A 192 -34.33 17.77 31.22
CA THR A 192 -33.78 16.63 30.46
C THR A 192 -32.29 16.39 30.72
N GLY A 193 -31.63 17.24 31.49
CA GLY A 193 -30.19 17.14 31.76
C GLY A 193 -29.31 17.81 30.70
N ARG A 194 -29.89 18.68 29.87
CA ARG A 194 -29.21 19.40 28.79
C ARG A 194 -28.85 20.83 29.20
N ILE A 195 -27.74 21.34 28.68
CA ILE A 195 -27.34 22.75 28.83
C ILE A 195 -28.09 23.59 27.79
N VAL A 196 -29.04 24.44 28.19
CA VAL A 196 -29.89 25.19 27.23
C VAL A 196 -29.15 26.34 26.54
N ASP A 197 -28.28 27.04 27.27
CA ASP A 197 -27.51 28.16 26.76
C ASP A 197 -26.05 28.04 27.21
N PRO A 198 -25.10 27.72 26.31
CA PRO A 198 -23.70 27.56 26.68
C PRO A 198 -23.08 28.84 27.25
N ARG A 199 -23.65 30.02 26.98
CA ARG A 199 -23.16 31.29 27.56
C ARG A 199 -23.41 31.41 29.06
N GLN A 200 -24.29 30.57 29.61
CA GLN A 200 -24.56 30.51 31.04
C GLN A 200 -23.64 29.53 31.78
N VAL A 201 -22.81 28.76 31.06
CA VAL A 201 -21.78 27.92 31.68
C VAL A 201 -20.73 28.80 32.34
N ARG A 202 -20.51 28.59 33.63
CA ARG A 202 -19.53 29.34 34.42
C ARG A 202 -18.22 28.56 34.46
N VAL A 203 -17.14 29.17 33.99
CA VAL A 203 -15.77 28.65 34.17
C VAL A 203 -15.26 29.12 35.53
N LEU A 204 -14.96 28.18 36.42
CA LEU A 204 -14.67 28.41 37.84
C LEU A 204 -13.24 27.98 38.24
N GLY A 205 -12.36 27.68 37.28
CA GLY A 205 -11.01 27.19 37.58
C GLY A 205 -10.17 28.16 38.42
N ASP A 206 -10.42 29.46 38.33
CA ASP A 206 -9.78 30.50 39.14
C ASP A 206 -10.31 30.59 40.58
N GLN A 207 -11.44 29.93 40.86
CA GLN A 207 -12.10 29.87 42.17
C GLN A 207 -11.80 28.55 42.92
N VAL A 208 -10.96 27.69 42.34
CA VAL A 208 -10.51 26.44 42.98
C VAL A 208 -9.31 26.76 43.87
N GLU A 209 -9.47 26.57 45.18
CA GLU A 209 -8.39 26.76 46.16
C GLU A 209 -7.35 25.62 46.09
N ALA A 210 -6.19 25.85 46.71
CA ALA A 210 -5.17 24.81 46.89
C ALA A 210 -5.77 23.57 47.58
N GLY A 211 -5.55 22.39 46.99
CA GLY A 211 -6.16 21.14 47.46
C GLY A 211 -7.49 20.79 46.80
N GLY A 212 -7.96 21.56 45.80
CA GLY A 212 -9.10 21.22 44.96
C GLY A 212 -10.47 21.61 45.53
N ARG A 213 -10.51 22.54 46.50
CA ARG A 213 -11.76 23.03 47.11
C ARG A 213 -12.40 24.10 46.24
N LEU A 214 -13.66 23.91 45.86
CA LEU A 214 -14.48 24.90 45.14
C LEU A 214 -15.51 25.51 46.10
N VAL A 215 -15.51 26.84 46.16
CA VAL A 215 -16.51 27.62 46.91
C VAL A 215 -17.24 28.56 45.95
N CYS A 216 -18.53 28.35 45.73
CA CYS A 216 -19.34 29.21 44.86
C CYS A 216 -20.83 29.17 45.21
N ASP A 217 -21.57 30.23 44.88
CA ASP A 217 -23.02 30.24 45.01
C ASP A 217 -23.70 29.80 43.70
N LEU A 218 -24.61 28.84 43.81
CA LEU A 218 -25.41 28.32 42.71
C LEU A 218 -26.85 28.85 42.83
N PRO A 219 -27.36 29.60 41.82
CA PRO A 219 -28.76 30.06 41.77
C PRO A 219 -29.78 28.91 41.69
N GLU A 220 -31.07 29.25 41.84
CA GLU A 220 -32.17 28.31 41.63
C GLU A 220 -32.07 27.60 40.27
N GLY A 221 -32.24 26.27 40.29
CA GLY A 221 -32.13 25.42 39.09
C GLY A 221 -31.30 24.16 39.32
N ARG A 222 -31.21 23.31 38.29
CA ARG A 222 -30.32 22.15 38.28
C ARG A 222 -28.97 22.55 37.69
N TRP A 223 -27.89 22.08 38.29
CA TRP A 223 -26.53 22.40 37.88
C TRP A 223 -25.68 21.14 37.80
N LEU A 224 -24.82 21.07 36.79
CA LEU A 224 -23.73 20.11 36.70
C LEU A 224 -22.43 20.81 37.10
N ILE A 225 -21.79 20.31 38.16
CA ILE A 225 -20.40 20.65 38.46
C ILE A 225 -19.52 19.64 37.72
N LEU A 226 -18.65 20.12 36.84
CA LEU A 226 -17.75 19.28 36.03
C LEU A 226 -16.30 19.71 36.31
N ARG A 227 -15.46 18.79 36.77
CA ARG A 227 -14.01 18.98 36.87
C ARG A 227 -13.33 18.11 35.83
N THR A 228 -12.61 18.74 34.90
CA THR A 228 -11.87 18.06 33.84
C THR A 228 -10.37 18.17 34.10
N VAL A 229 -9.67 17.04 33.97
CA VAL A 229 -8.24 16.92 34.24
C VAL A 229 -7.59 16.17 33.09
N LEU A 230 -6.49 16.71 32.58
CA LEU A 230 -5.58 16.02 31.68
C LEU A 230 -4.71 15.07 32.51
N ALA A 231 -4.67 13.79 32.16
CA ALA A 231 -3.82 12.81 32.82
C ALA A 231 -3.17 11.86 31.82
N ASN A 232 -1.97 11.37 32.15
CA ASN A 232 -1.41 10.24 31.42
C ASN A 232 -1.99 8.92 31.95
N PHE A 233 -2.27 7.98 31.05
CA PHE A 233 -2.80 6.67 31.43
C PHE A 233 -1.70 5.61 31.60
N GLY A 234 -0.44 5.98 31.37
CA GLY A 234 0.68 5.05 31.56
C GLY A 234 0.68 3.88 30.57
N GLN A 235 0.16 4.09 29.36
CA GLN A 235 0.20 3.08 28.30
C GLN A 235 1.66 2.73 27.97
N GLN A 236 1.99 1.45 28.10
CA GLN A 236 3.30 0.92 27.74
C GLN A 236 3.42 0.67 26.24
N LEU A 237 4.65 0.54 25.74
CA LEU A 237 4.93 -0.02 24.41
C LEU A 237 4.34 -1.43 24.29
N TRP A 238 3.93 -1.81 23.08
CA TRP A 238 3.18 -3.06 22.83
C TRP A 238 3.98 -4.33 23.06
N LEU A 239 5.09 -4.47 22.35
CA LEU A 239 5.95 -5.65 22.41
C LEU A 239 7.44 -5.25 22.38
N PRO A 240 7.89 -4.44 23.36
CA PRO A 240 9.27 -3.99 23.38
C PRO A 240 10.22 -5.16 23.63
N SER A 241 11.38 -5.14 22.99
CA SER A 241 12.50 -6.01 23.30
C SER A 241 12.95 -5.85 24.75
N ASP A 242 13.68 -6.83 25.25
CA ASP A 242 14.25 -6.79 26.59
C ASP A 242 15.06 -5.50 26.83
N GLY A 243 14.96 -4.93 28.03
CA GLY A 243 15.56 -3.64 28.37
C GLY A 243 15.00 -2.40 27.64
N SER A 244 13.95 -2.54 26.83
CA SER A 244 13.39 -1.45 25.99
C SER A 244 12.01 -0.97 26.45
N GLN A 245 11.59 -1.35 27.66
CA GLN A 245 10.28 -1.00 28.20
C GLN A 245 10.13 0.52 28.40
N GLY A 246 8.94 1.05 28.13
CA GLY A 246 8.69 2.47 28.30
C GLY A 246 7.29 2.91 27.94
N LEU A 247 7.03 4.20 28.15
CA LEU A 247 5.75 4.81 27.85
C LEU A 247 5.62 5.12 26.36
N THR A 248 4.43 4.85 25.83
CA THR A 248 3.99 5.37 24.53
C THR A 248 3.90 6.89 24.62
N MET A 249 4.50 7.61 23.67
CA MET A 249 4.54 9.07 23.68
C MET A 249 3.18 9.71 23.34
N ASP A 250 3.01 10.98 23.68
CA ASP A 250 1.89 11.79 23.23
C ASP A 250 2.06 12.15 21.75
N HIS A 251 1.27 11.51 20.90
CA HIS A 251 1.28 11.69 19.45
C HIS A 251 0.65 13.03 19.00
N PHE A 252 0.01 13.77 19.91
CA PHE A 252 -0.62 15.06 19.63
C PHE A 252 0.23 16.23 20.13
N SER A 253 1.31 15.96 20.87
CA SER A 253 2.26 16.95 21.35
C SER A 253 3.45 17.12 20.41
N LYS A 254 3.71 18.38 20.03
CA LYS A 254 4.86 18.76 19.22
C LYS A 254 6.16 18.58 20.01
N GLU A 255 6.14 18.88 21.29
CA GLU A 255 7.27 18.78 22.21
C GLU A 255 7.65 17.32 22.45
N ALA A 256 6.67 16.44 22.66
CA ALA A 256 6.92 15.00 22.81
C ALA A 256 7.55 14.41 21.53
N THR A 257 7.01 14.75 20.36
CA THR A 257 7.56 14.33 19.06
C THR A 257 9.01 14.81 18.89
N ARG A 258 9.30 16.09 19.19
CA ARG A 258 10.66 16.64 19.15
C ARG A 258 11.61 15.88 20.07
N HIS A 259 11.21 15.66 21.31
CA HIS A 259 12.02 14.95 22.30
C HIS A 259 12.34 13.53 21.84
N HIS A 260 11.34 12.79 21.38
CA HIS A 260 11.51 11.42 20.91
C HIS A 260 12.46 11.32 19.71
N PHE A 261 12.18 12.07 18.64
CA PHE A 261 12.98 12.04 17.41
C PHE A 261 14.40 12.58 17.63
N ALA A 262 14.57 13.65 18.41
CA ALA A 262 15.89 14.16 18.75
C ALA A 262 16.69 13.13 19.56
N THR A 263 16.06 12.39 20.48
CA THR A 263 16.74 11.35 21.25
C THR A 263 17.27 10.24 20.34
N VAL A 264 16.42 9.72 19.44
CA VAL A 264 16.81 8.67 18.49
C VAL A 264 17.97 9.14 17.61
N MET A 265 17.81 10.29 16.94
CA MET A 265 18.79 10.78 15.98
C MET A 265 20.10 11.19 16.64
N ASN A 266 20.06 11.88 17.79
CA ASN A 266 21.28 12.32 18.47
C ASN A 266 22.11 11.13 18.98
N ARG A 267 21.47 10.04 19.44
CA ARG A 267 22.19 8.83 19.87
C ARG A 267 22.92 8.19 18.69
N LEU A 268 22.28 8.09 17.53
CA LEU A 268 22.92 7.59 16.31
C LEU A 268 24.05 8.52 15.87
N GLU A 269 23.81 9.83 15.78
CA GLU A 269 24.81 10.82 15.35
C GLU A 269 26.06 10.84 16.23
N ALA A 270 25.88 10.65 17.54
CA ALA A 270 27.01 10.52 18.47
C ALA A 270 27.93 9.35 18.12
N ARG A 271 27.42 8.30 17.46
CA ARG A 271 28.18 7.11 17.08
C ARG A 271 28.68 7.09 15.64
N VAL A 272 27.88 7.58 14.69
CA VAL A 272 28.15 7.46 13.24
C VAL A 272 28.48 8.79 12.55
N GLY A 273 28.42 9.90 13.28
CA GLY A 273 28.51 11.24 12.69
C GLY A 273 27.21 11.65 11.99
N PRO A 274 27.25 12.65 11.09
CA PRO A 274 26.05 13.17 10.42
C PRO A 274 25.28 12.07 9.67
N LEU A 275 23.98 11.91 9.96
CA LEU A 275 23.18 10.79 9.39
C LEU A 275 23.13 10.81 7.86
N ARG A 276 23.12 12.01 7.25
CA ARG A 276 23.17 12.22 5.79
C ARG A 276 24.37 11.57 5.09
N ASP A 277 25.46 11.32 5.82
CA ASP A 277 26.69 10.73 5.28
C ASP A 277 26.71 9.20 5.42
N THR A 278 25.65 8.61 5.97
CA THR A 278 25.51 7.17 6.22
C THR A 278 24.61 6.48 5.19
N ALA A 279 24.40 5.17 5.34
CA ALA A 279 23.41 4.43 4.54
C ALA A 279 21.96 4.60 5.05
N LEU A 280 21.76 5.27 6.18
CA LEU A 280 20.44 5.50 6.75
C LEU A 280 19.70 6.49 5.86
N GLN A 281 18.62 6.04 5.25
CA GLN A 281 17.80 6.86 4.36
C GLN A 281 16.58 7.42 5.09
N ARG A 282 16.01 6.62 6.00
CA ARG A 282 14.70 6.92 6.57
C ARG A 282 14.56 6.48 8.02
N LEU A 283 13.70 7.21 8.73
CA LEU A 283 13.10 6.72 9.96
C LEU A 283 11.68 6.21 9.64
N TYR A 284 11.27 5.16 10.34
CA TYR A 284 9.97 4.51 10.16
C TYR A 284 9.08 4.70 11.38
N LEU A 285 7.88 5.25 11.16
CA LEU A 285 6.76 5.29 12.11
C LEU A 285 5.69 4.30 11.62
N ALA A 286 5.44 3.23 12.35
CA ALA A 286 4.42 2.25 12.01
C ALA A 286 2.99 2.77 12.23
N SER A 287 1.99 1.93 11.98
CA SER A 287 0.58 2.18 12.26
C SER A 287 0.31 2.64 13.71
N TYR A 288 -0.74 3.47 13.87
CA TYR A 288 -1.12 4.02 15.16
C TYR A 288 -2.03 3.04 15.91
N GLU A 289 -1.51 2.48 16.99
CA GLU A 289 -2.24 1.54 17.84
C GLU A 289 -2.32 2.00 19.30
N ALA A 290 -2.26 3.31 19.56
CA ALA A 290 -2.40 3.81 20.92
C ALA A 290 -3.86 3.79 21.40
N ASN A 291 -4.06 3.87 22.71
CA ASN A 291 -5.37 4.00 23.34
C ASN A 291 -5.76 5.47 23.48
N ALA A 292 -7.04 5.74 23.28
CA ALA A 292 -7.61 7.05 23.47
C ALA A 292 -9.11 6.93 23.81
N ASP A 293 -9.53 7.53 24.91
CA ASP A 293 -10.95 7.72 25.23
C ASP A 293 -11.38 9.12 24.75
N VAL A 294 -10.95 10.17 25.47
CA VAL A 294 -11.10 11.57 25.07
C VAL A 294 -9.70 12.16 24.87
N ILE A 295 -9.24 12.16 23.62
CA ILE A 295 -7.91 12.61 23.24
C ILE A 295 -7.65 14.05 23.69
N TRP A 296 -6.54 14.27 24.37
CA TRP A 296 -6.16 15.61 24.80
C TRP A 296 -4.65 15.72 24.95
N THR A 297 -4.13 16.93 24.83
CA THR A 297 -2.70 17.23 24.93
C THR A 297 -2.51 18.64 25.50
N PRO A 298 -1.36 18.95 26.13
CA PRO A 298 -1.06 20.33 26.53
C PRO A 298 -1.18 21.30 25.33
N GLY A 299 -1.92 22.40 25.51
CA GLY A 299 -2.12 23.40 24.46
C GLY A 299 -3.37 23.19 23.59
N PHE A 300 -4.18 22.16 23.85
CA PHE A 300 -5.37 21.85 23.04
C PHE A 300 -6.41 22.99 23.04
N GLN A 301 -6.66 23.64 24.18
CA GLN A 301 -7.65 24.73 24.29
C GLN A 301 -7.26 25.92 23.40
N GLU A 302 -5.98 26.29 23.42
CA GLU A 302 -5.45 27.37 22.60
C GLU A 302 -5.48 27.02 21.11
N ALA A 303 -5.13 25.78 20.76
CA ALA A 303 -5.20 25.30 19.38
C ALA A 303 -6.64 25.31 18.84
N PHE A 304 -7.59 24.77 19.61
CA PHE A 304 -9.01 24.75 19.29
C PHE A 304 -9.55 26.17 19.09
N ALA A 305 -9.30 27.07 20.05
CA ALA A 305 -9.78 28.44 19.98
C ALA A 305 -9.20 29.20 18.78
N LYS A 306 -7.92 28.96 18.46
CA LYS A 306 -7.28 29.53 17.28
C LYS A 306 -7.88 29.00 15.97
N GLN A 307 -8.23 27.72 15.92
CA GLN A 307 -8.74 27.09 14.72
C GLN A 307 -10.20 27.47 14.44
N HIS A 308 -11.04 27.50 15.47
CA HIS A 308 -12.49 27.63 15.33
C HIS A 308 -13.05 28.98 15.77
N GLY A 309 -12.24 29.83 16.42
CA GLY A 309 -12.65 31.19 16.79
C GLY A 309 -13.55 31.29 18.03
N TYR A 310 -13.77 30.19 18.77
CA TYR A 310 -14.50 30.19 20.03
C TYR A 310 -13.83 29.32 21.09
N ARG A 311 -14.18 29.58 22.35
CA ARG A 311 -13.65 28.89 23.53
C ARG A 311 -14.31 27.52 23.70
N ILE A 312 -13.51 26.50 24.01
CA ILE A 312 -13.97 25.11 24.11
C ILE A 312 -14.71 24.82 25.43
N GLU A 313 -14.43 25.58 26.48
CA GLU A 313 -14.86 25.26 27.85
C GLU A 313 -16.37 25.08 28.01
N PRO A 314 -17.25 25.95 27.46
CA PRO A 314 -18.69 25.76 27.57
C PRO A 314 -19.22 24.47 26.94
N PHE A 315 -18.43 23.83 26.08
CA PHE A 315 -18.81 22.63 25.33
C PHE A 315 -18.11 21.35 25.81
N LEU A 316 -17.15 21.44 26.73
CA LEU A 316 -16.50 20.27 27.34
C LEU A 316 -17.49 19.20 27.87
N PRO A 317 -18.65 19.54 28.47
CA PRO A 317 -19.63 18.54 28.89
C PRO A 317 -20.09 17.60 27.76
N ALA A 318 -20.10 18.06 26.50
CA ALA A 318 -20.49 17.23 25.35
C ALA A 318 -19.52 16.07 25.07
N LEU A 319 -18.24 16.20 25.43
CA LEU A 319 -17.27 15.10 25.36
C LEU A 319 -17.61 13.96 26.34
N PHE A 320 -18.45 14.24 27.34
CA PHE A 320 -18.90 13.30 28.37
C PHE A 320 -20.41 12.99 28.26
N GLY A 321 -21.00 13.21 27.08
CA GLY A 321 -22.37 12.81 26.74
C GLY A 321 -23.47 13.80 27.14
N VAL A 322 -23.13 15.02 27.56
CA VAL A 322 -24.12 16.05 27.88
C VAL A 322 -24.48 16.84 26.64
N GLU A 323 -25.77 16.88 26.26
CA GLU A 323 -26.21 17.70 25.13
C GLU A 323 -26.09 19.20 25.47
N VAL A 324 -25.58 19.98 24.52
CA VAL A 324 -25.43 21.44 24.62
C VAL A 324 -26.31 22.10 23.55
N GLU A 325 -27.26 22.91 24.01
CA GLU A 325 -28.34 23.59 23.28
C GLU A 325 -29.31 22.63 22.57
N ASN A 326 -28.79 21.83 21.63
CA ASN A 326 -29.50 20.78 20.90
C ASN A 326 -28.50 19.84 20.20
N ALA A 327 -29.01 18.76 19.61
CA ALA A 327 -28.20 17.78 18.89
C ALA A 327 -27.38 18.35 17.71
N ASP A 328 -27.88 19.35 16.97
CA ASP A 328 -27.15 19.96 15.84
C ASP A 328 -25.94 20.77 16.33
N VAL A 329 -26.15 21.64 17.32
CA VAL A 329 -25.07 22.41 17.96
C VAL A 329 -24.02 21.50 18.59
N THR A 330 -24.46 20.46 19.29
CA THR A 330 -23.56 19.46 19.89
C THR A 330 -22.77 18.72 18.81
N GLY A 331 -23.42 18.29 17.73
CA GLY A 331 -22.76 17.61 16.61
C GLY A 331 -21.69 18.45 15.92
N ARG A 332 -21.96 19.75 15.73
CA ARG A 332 -21.02 20.72 15.16
C ARG A 332 -19.80 20.94 16.05
N PHE A 333 -20.01 21.10 17.36
CA PHE A 333 -18.90 21.16 18.32
C PHE A 333 -18.04 19.88 18.27
N LEU A 334 -18.67 18.71 18.28
CA LEU A 334 -17.95 17.45 18.25
C LEU A 334 -17.17 17.27 16.94
N HIS A 335 -17.68 17.78 15.82
CA HIS A 335 -16.93 17.88 14.57
C HIS A 335 -15.68 18.76 14.72
N ASP A 336 -15.83 20.00 15.22
CA ASP A 336 -14.71 20.92 15.45
C ASP A 336 -13.64 20.32 16.37
N TYR A 337 -14.07 19.60 17.41
CA TYR A 337 -13.18 18.86 18.31
C TYR A 337 -12.40 17.77 17.58
N ARG A 338 -13.08 16.89 16.83
CA ARG A 338 -12.42 15.81 16.07
C ARG A 338 -11.47 16.38 15.02
N ARG A 339 -11.85 17.48 14.36
CA ARG A 339 -10.99 18.18 13.40
C ARG A 339 -9.72 18.71 14.07
N THR A 340 -9.84 19.31 15.25
CA THR A 340 -8.68 19.77 16.03
C THR A 340 -7.77 18.61 16.42
N VAL A 341 -8.33 17.49 16.88
CA VAL A 341 -7.57 16.28 17.19
C VAL A 341 -6.78 15.79 15.98
N SER A 342 -7.43 15.65 14.81
CA SER A 342 -6.76 15.22 13.58
C SER A 342 -5.68 16.21 13.13
N ASP A 343 -5.96 17.52 13.16
CA ASP A 343 -4.97 18.52 12.75
C ASP A 343 -3.75 18.53 13.70
N LEU A 344 -3.94 18.36 15.01
CA LEU A 344 -2.83 18.21 15.95
C LEU A 344 -2.04 16.93 15.67
N PHE A 345 -2.71 15.80 15.46
CA PHE A 345 -2.06 14.54 15.11
C PHE A 345 -1.18 14.70 13.86
N VAL A 346 -1.73 15.25 12.78
CA VAL A 346 -0.99 15.44 11.53
C VAL A 346 0.16 16.45 11.67
N ASN A 347 -0.11 17.61 12.27
CA ASN A 347 0.86 18.70 12.32
C ASN A 347 1.97 18.43 13.34
N HIS A 348 1.64 17.87 14.50
CA HIS A 348 2.57 17.72 15.61
C HIS A 348 3.35 16.42 15.57
N LEU A 349 2.78 15.34 15.01
CA LEU A 349 3.51 14.09 14.77
C LEU A 349 4.15 14.12 13.38
N TYR A 350 3.36 13.94 12.32
CA TYR A 350 3.91 13.59 11.00
C TYR A 350 4.67 14.74 10.35
N ARG A 351 4.10 15.95 10.29
CA ARG A 351 4.79 17.11 9.68
C ARG A 351 6.04 17.50 10.46
N GLU A 352 5.98 17.46 11.78
CA GLU A 352 7.12 17.79 12.63
C GLU A 352 8.23 16.72 12.55
N ALA A 353 7.88 15.43 12.62
CA ALA A 353 8.82 14.34 12.44
C ALA A 353 9.47 14.38 11.04
N SER A 354 8.69 14.61 9.98
CA SER A 354 9.22 14.78 8.63
C SER A 354 10.17 15.97 8.54
N ARG A 355 9.84 17.12 9.15
CA ARG A 355 10.77 18.26 9.24
C ARG A 355 12.09 17.88 9.93
N LEU A 356 12.02 17.21 11.07
CA LEU A 356 13.17 16.77 11.86
C LEU A 356 14.07 15.79 11.09
N CYS A 357 13.47 14.86 10.35
CA CYS A 357 14.19 13.94 9.44
C CYS A 357 14.91 14.71 8.32
N ARG A 358 14.21 15.60 7.61
CA ARG A 358 14.78 16.37 6.48
C ARG A 358 15.97 17.24 6.92
N GLU A 359 15.91 17.83 8.11
CA GLU A 359 17.03 18.63 8.67
C GLU A 359 18.33 17.84 8.77
N ARG A 360 18.24 16.52 8.98
CA ARG A 360 19.38 15.60 9.04
C ARG A 360 19.63 14.81 7.75
N GLY A 361 18.94 15.16 6.66
CA GLY A 361 19.08 14.50 5.36
C GLY A 361 18.39 13.15 5.24
N LEU A 362 17.42 12.88 6.13
CA LEU A 362 16.59 11.68 6.12
C LEU A 362 15.18 12.00 5.59
N VAL A 363 14.42 10.97 5.27
CA VAL A 363 12.99 11.05 4.99
C VAL A 363 12.18 10.32 6.06
N LEU A 364 10.97 10.77 6.34
CA LEU A 364 10.03 10.03 7.19
C LEU A 364 9.18 9.09 6.34
N CYS A 365 9.18 7.80 6.71
CA CYS A 365 8.27 6.81 6.15
C CYS A 365 7.23 6.42 7.21
N SER A 366 5.96 6.32 6.81
CA SER A 366 4.90 5.91 7.74
C SER A 366 3.65 5.38 7.04
N GLU A 367 2.97 4.47 7.72
CA GLU A 367 1.57 4.09 7.44
C GLU A 367 0.56 5.18 7.84
N SER A 368 1.05 6.24 8.51
CA SER A 368 0.33 7.46 8.84
C SER A 368 -0.95 7.26 9.65
N GLY A 369 -1.01 6.14 10.39
CA GLY A 369 -2.13 5.76 11.24
C GLY A 369 -3.15 4.82 10.59
N GLY A 370 -2.92 4.30 9.38
CA GLY A 370 -3.72 3.19 8.84
C GLY A 370 -3.22 1.82 9.34
N PRO A 371 -4.03 0.73 9.23
CA PRO A 371 -5.43 0.71 8.81
C PRO A 371 -6.37 1.32 9.88
N GLY A 372 -7.38 2.07 9.44
CA GLY A 372 -8.38 2.70 10.31
C GLY A 372 -9.45 1.73 10.83
N ALA A 373 -10.62 2.26 11.18
CA ALA A 373 -11.74 1.46 11.69
C ALA A 373 -12.21 0.42 10.65
N PRO A 374 -12.65 -0.79 11.08
CA PRO A 374 -12.87 -1.20 12.47
C PRO A 374 -11.62 -1.76 13.18
N LEU A 375 -10.45 -1.82 12.53
CA LEU A 375 -9.27 -2.43 13.14
C LEU A 375 -8.68 -1.53 14.23
N HIS A 376 -8.51 -0.25 13.92
CA HIS A 376 -7.97 0.74 14.85
C HIS A 376 -8.79 2.04 14.85
N ASP A 377 -9.08 2.56 16.04
CA ASP A 377 -9.72 3.87 16.23
C ASP A 377 -8.69 4.99 16.05
N VAL A 378 -8.40 5.31 14.79
CA VAL A 378 -7.40 6.31 14.44
C VAL A 378 -8.10 7.65 14.18
N PRO A 379 -7.76 8.72 14.91
CA PRO A 379 -8.55 9.95 14.94
C PRO A 379 -8.13 10.94 13.84
N THR A 380 -8.07 10.50 12.58
CA THR A 380 -7.55 11.32 11.48
C THR A 380 -8.37 11.25 10.19
N GLU A 381 -8.20 12.27 9.34
CA GLU A 381 -8.36 12.15 7.90
C GLU A 381 -7.07 11.51 7.33
N ASP A 382 -7.20 10.38 6.64
CA ASP A 382 -6.06 9.55 6.27
C ASP A 382 -5.23 10.14 5.13
N LEU A 383 -5.86 10.73 4.10
CA LEU A 383 -5.12 11.33 2.98
C LEU A 383 -4.27 12.51 3.45
N GLN A 384 -4.74 13.32 4.40
CA GLN A 384 -3.98 14.42 5.00
C GLN A 384 -2.82 13.91 5.87
N ALA A 385 -3.03 12.84 6.64
CA ALA A 385 -1.96 12.22 7.41
C ALA A 385 -0.86 11.65 6.49
N LEU A 386 -1.25 10.96 5.41
CA LEU A 386 -0.34 10.44 4.40
C LEU A 386 0.40 11.57 3.67
N GLY A 387 -0.30 12.65 3.31
CA GLY A 387 0.30 13.86 2.71
C GLY A 387 1.31 14.60 3.59
N ALA A 388 1.35 14.30 4.89
CA ALA A 388 2.29 14.91 5.82
C ALA A 388 3.66 14.22 5.90
N VAL A 389 3.81 13.01 5.33
CA VAL A 389 5.06 12.25 5.36
C VAL A 389 5.81 12.29 4.02
N ASP A 390 7.06 11.83 4.00
CA ASP A 390 7.89 11.85 2.79
C ASP A 390 7.71 10.60 1.92
N VAL A 391 7.50 9.45 2.57
CA VAL A 391 7.27 8.15 1.93
C VAL A 391 6.04 7.51 2.57
N MET A 392 4.96 7.43 1.80
CA MET A 392 3.70 6.82 2.24
C MET A 392 3.81 5.30 2.13
N ARG A 393 3.31 4.61 3.16
CA ARG A 393 3.24 3.15 3.18
C ARG A 393 1.80 2.71 3.46
N GLY A 394 1.35 1.68 2.75
CA GLY A 394 0.14 0.91 3.07
C GLY A 394 0.47 -0.50 3.48
N GLU A 395 -0.54 -1.36 3.46
CA GLU A 395 -0.42 -2.74 3.92
C GLU A 395 -1.37 -3.64 3.14
N PHE A 396 -0.94 -4.87 2.85
CA PHE A 396 -1.82 -5.95 2.43
C PHE A 396 -1.33 -7.35 2.86
N TRP A 397 -2.28 -8.24 3.14
CA TRP A 397 -2.03 -9.58 3.65
C TRP A 397 -2.27 -10.69 2.63
N ASN A 398 -1.46 -11.75 2.69
CA ASN A 398 -1.74 -13.03 2.04
C ASN A 398 -2.73 -13.86 2.88
N GLY A 399 -3.76 -14.41 2.24
CA GLY A 399 -4.80 -15.21 2.89
C GLY A 399 -6.04 -14.44 3.36
N ARG A 400 -6.07 -13.11 3.20
CA ARG A 400 -7.30 -12.29 3.34
C ARG A 400 -8.05 -12.07 2.02
N THR A 401 -7.57 -12.64 0.93
CA THR A 401 -8.26 -12.64 -0.37
C THR A 401 -9.65 -13.27 -0.24
N ASN A 402 -10.67 -12.66 -0.85
CA ASN A 402 -12.09 -13.01 -0.71
C ASN A 402 -12.79 -12.55 0.59
N GLN A 403 -12.18 -11.70 1.40
CA GLN A 403 -12.93 -10.95 2.41
C GLN A 403 -13.71 -9.83 1.72
N LEU A 404 -15.01 -9.77 1.99
CA LEU A 404 -15.86 -8.68 1.54
C LEU A 404 -15.98 -7.65 2.66
N THR A 405 -15.83 -6.37 2.35
CA THR A 405 -16.20 -5.30 3.29
C THR A 405 -17.69 -5.40 3.64
N PRO A 406 -18.17 -4.73 4.70
CA PRO A 406 -19.61 -4.66 4.99
C PRO A 406 -20.46 -4.19 3.79
N GLU A 407 -19.89 -3.40 2.90
CA GLU A 407 -20.50 -2.93 1.64
C GLU A 407 -20.34 -3.87 0.45
N GLY A 408 -19.63 -4.99 0.61
CA GLY A 408 -19.52 -6.04 -0.40
C GLY A 408 -18.33 -5.92 -1.36
N PHE A 409 -17.30 -5.12 -1.03
CA PHE A 409 -16.10 -4.99 -1.88
C PHE A 409 -15.02 -6.00 -1.50
N GLU A 410 -14.33 -6.57 -2.49
CA GLU A 410 -13.19 -7.45 -2.23
C GLU A 410 -12.03 -6.67 -1.59
N GLU A 411 -11.63 -7.09 -0.40
CA GLU A 411 -10.65 -6.37 0.40
C GLU A 411 -9.20 -6.79 0.05
N LEU A 412 -8.42 -5.82 -0.45
CA LEU A 412 -6.96 -5.81 -0.35
C LEU A 412 -6.57 -4.58 0.47
N GLN A 413 -6.88 -4.67 1.78
CA GLN A 413 -6.63 -3.69 2.85
C GLN A 413 -6.38 -2.24 2.36
N VAL A 414 -5.17 -1.70 2.56
CA VAL A 414 -4.89 -0.25 2.43
C VAL A 414 -3.93 -0.01 1.28
N VAL A 415 -4.36 -0.28 0.04
CA VAL A 415 -3.55 0.00 -1.17
C VAL A 415 -4.03 1.26 -1.88
N LYS A 416 -5.27 1.25 -2.40
CA LYS A 416 -5.82 2.37 -3.18
C LYS A 416 -5.85 3.73 -2.46
N PRO A 417 -6.15 3.82 -1.15
CA PRO A 417 -6.07 5.10 -0.43
C PRO A 417 -4.67 5.70 -0.44
N ILE A 418 -3.63 4.88 -0.26
CA ILE A 418 -2.22 5.31 -0.27
C ILE A 418 -1.81 5.76 -1.66
N ALA A 419 -2.22 5.03 -2.70
CA ALA A 419 -1.97 5.42 -4.08
C ALA A 419 -2.64 6.77 -4.41
N SER A 420 -3.90 6.95 -3.99
CA SER A 420 -4.62 8.21 -4.19
C SER A 420 -3.92 9.37 -3.49
N ALA A 421 -3.52 9.20 -2.22
CA ALA A 421 -2.73 10.19 -1.49
C ALA A 421 -1.43 10.52 -2.24
N ALA A 422 -0.67 9.51 -2.67
CA ALA A 422 0.57 9.73 -3.40
C ALA A 422 0.35 10.51 -4.69
N HIS A 423 -0.70 10.21 -5.46
CA HIS A 423 -1.04 10.94 -6.68
C HIS A 423 -1.40 12.41 -6.40
N ILE A 424 -2.29 12.68 -5.45
CA ILE A 424 -2.77 14.04 -5.19
C ILE A 424 -1.68 14.93 -4.56
N TYR A 425 -0.74 14.37 -3.80
CA TYR A 425 0.40 15.10 -3.22
C TYR A 425 1.67 15.05 -4.09
N GLY A 426 1.69 14.29 -5.18
CA GLY A 426 2.81 14.27 -6.14
C GLY A 426 3.99 13.37 -5.75
N HIS A 427 3.74 12.30 -4.99
CA HIS A 427 4.71 11.26 -4.68
C HIS A 427 4.67 10.15 -5.73
N ARG A 428 5.85 9.66 -6.12
CA ARG A 428 6.00 8.53 -7.07
C ARG A 428 6.13 7.18 -6.38
N ILE A 429 6.51 7.19 -5.11
CA ILE A 429 6.76 5.97 -4.34
C ILE A 429 5.54 5.71 -3.47
N VAL A 430 4.88 4.59 -3.73
CA VAL A 430 3.76 4.05 -2.97
C VAL A 430 4.22 2.70 -2.43
N GLU A 431 4.64 2.68 -1.16
CA GLU A 431 5.13 1.45 -0.53
C GLU A 431 4.00 0.63 0.07
N MET A 432 4.17 -0.68 0.12
CA MET A 432 3.31 -1.57 0.90
C MET A 432 4.17 -2.41 1.84
N GLU A 433 3.80 -2.44 3.13
CA GLU A 433 3.98 -3.63 3.95
C GLU A 433 3.25 -4.78 3.25
N ALA A 434 4.03 -5.65 2.61
CA ALA A 434 3.53 -6.58 1.61
C ALA A 434 3.63 -8.02 2.10
N PHE A 435 2.59 -8.78 1.78
CA PHE A 435 2.47 -10.22 1.99
C PHE A 435 2.40 -10.63 3.47
N THR A 436 1.93 -9.77 4.37
CA THR A 436 1.72 -10.18 5.76
C THR A 436 0.82 -11.42 5.82
N SER A 437 1.20 -12.47 6.54
CA SER A 437 0.54 -13.78 6.42
C SER A 437 0.46 -14.54 7.74
N THR A 438 -0.48 -15.48 7.80
CA THR A 438 -0.60 -16.49 8.87
C THR A 438 -0.50 -17.91 8.34
N ILE A 439 -0.05 -18.07 7.09
CA ILE A 439 -0.01 -19.38 6.39
C ILE A 439 1.32 -20.10 6.64
N HIS A 440 2.34 -19.37 7.11
CA HIS A 440 3.64 -19.81 7.63
C HIS A 440 4.35 -20.91 6.83
N TRP A 441 5.52 -20.59 6.26
CA TRP A 441 6.47 -21.56 5.67
C TRP A 441 5.94 -22.37 4.48
N SER A 442 4.78 -22.02 3.96
CA SER A 442 4.09 -22.71 2.86
C SER A 442 4.06 -21.90 1.57
N GLU A 443 4.48 -20.64 1.62
CA GLU A 443 4.37 -19.67 0.52
C GLU A 443 5.62 -19.68 -0.37
N GLY A 444 5.42 -19.46 -1.67
CA GLY A 444 6.46 -19.28 -2.68
C GLY A 444 6.13 -18.19 -3.71
N PRO A 445 6.99 -17.96 -4.71
CA PRO A 445 6.78 -16.89 -5.70
C PRO A 445 5.42 -16.91 -6.42
N ALA A 446 4.89 -18.10 -6.71
CA ALA A 446 3.59 -18.26 -7.34
C ALA A 446 2.42 -17.73 -6.49
N ASP A 447 2.55 -17.75 -5.16
CA ASP A 447 1.54 -17.19 -4.25
C ASP A 447 1.62 -15.65 -4.19
N PHE A 448 2.84 -15.10 -4.29
CA PHE A 448 3.05 -13.66 -4.20
C PHE A 448 2.66 -12.91 -5.47
N LYS A 449 2.86 -13.51 -6.65
CA LYS A 449 2.68 -12.81 -7.93
C LYS A 449 1.24 -12.27 -8.11
N PRO A 450 0.16 -13.05 -7.95
CA PRO A 450 -1.20 -12.53 -8.14
C PRO A 450 -1.56 -11.39 -7.18
N LEU A 451 -1.04 -11.43 -5.95
CA LEU A 451 -1.22 -10.38 -4.95
C LEU A 451 -0.45 -9.10 -5.33
N ALA A 452 0.81 -9.25 -5.73
CA ALA A 452 1.63 -8.13 -6.20
C ALA A 452 0.97 -7.44 -7.40
N ASP A 453 0.46 -8.23 -8.35
CA ASP A 453 -0.19 -7.70 -9.55
C ASP A 453 -1.45 -6.91 -9.22
N ARG A 454 -2.20 -7.37 -8.21
CA ARG A 454 -3.37 -6.64 -7.70
C ARG A 454 -2.93 -5.30 -7.14
N ALA A 455 -1.97 -5.34 -6.21
CA ALA A 455 -1.48 -4.15 -5.56
C ALA A 455 -0.91 -3.14 -6.57
N PHE A 456 -0.18 -3.60 -7.60
CA PHE A 456 0.30 -2.76 -8.70
C PHE A 456 -0.86 -2.13 -9.49
N CYS A 457 -1.92 -2.87 -9.81
CA CYS A 457 -3.12 -2.31 -10.46
C CYS A 457 -3.89 -1.33 -9.56
N GLU A 458 -3.82 -1.49 -8.24
CA GLU A 458 -4.41 -0.55 -7.28
C GLU A 458 -3.54 0.70 -7.02
N GLY A 459 -2.28 0.70 -7.51
CA GLY A 459 -1.37 1.85 -7.50
C GLY A 459 -0.14 1.72 -6.60
N MET A 460 0.15 0.55 -6.04
CA MET A 460 1.45 0.27 -5.42
C MET A 460 2.57 0.51 -6.44
N THR A 461 3.72 1.03 -5.98
CA THR A 461 4.93 1.11 -6.80
C THR A 461 6.16 0.50 -6.16
N ARG A 462 6.10 0.05 -4.89
CA ARG A 462 7.23 -0.66 -4.26
C ARG A 462 6.77 -1.64 -3.17
N VAL A 463 7.32 -2.85 -3.25
CA VAL A 463 7.15 -3.91 -2.23
C VAL A 463 8.11 -3.71 -1.07
N VAL A 464 7.60 -3.86 0.16
CA VAL A 464 8.39 -4.05 1.38
C VAL A 464 7.93 -5.35 2.06
N TYR A 465 8.72 -6.41 1.98
CA TYR A 465 8.40 -7.72 2.57
C TYR A 465 8.15 -7.63 4.07
N HIS A 466 6.95 -8.01 4.50
CA HIS A 466 6.63 -8.35 5.88
C HIS A 466 6.65 -9.89 6.00
N THR A 467 7.58 -10.50 6.74
CA THR A 467 8.79 -9.93 7.34
C THR A 467 10.06 -10.71 6.98
N MET A 468 11.20 -10.04 7.13
CA MET A 468 12.53 -10.62 6.97
C MET A 468 13.22 -10.75 8.32
N THR A 469 13.05 -11.87 9.01
CA THR A 469 13.63 -12.04 10.35
C THR A 469 15.14 -12.31 10.28
N HIS A 470 15.93 -11.53 11.04
CA HIS A 470 17.37 -11.73 11.25
C HIS A 470 17.60 -13.01 12.06
N ASN A 471 18.54 -13.84 11.61
CA ASN A 471 18.80 -15.14 12.23
C ASN A 471 20.29 -15.32 12.55
N LEU A 472 20.58 -15.52 13.83
CA LEU A 472 21.90 -15.89 14.31
C LEU A 472 22.16 -17.39 14.05
N PRO A 473 23.41 -17.87 14.04
CA PRO A 473 23.71 -19.28 13.79
C PRO A 473 22.96 -20.26 14.71
N GLU A 474 22.75 -19.90 15.97
CA GLU A 474 21.99 -20.70 16.95
C GLU A 474 20.48 -20.76 16.67
N ALA A 475 19.93 -19.84 15.88
CA ALA A 475 18.52 -19.89 15.48
C ALA A 475 18.23 -21.12 14.61
N GLY A 476 19.26 -21.69 13.97
CA GLY A 476 19.12 -22.86 13.10
C GLY A 476 18.32 -22.56 11.84
N VAL A 477 17.67 -23.59 11.29
CA VAL A 477 16.78 -23.48 10.12
C VAL A 477 15.38 -23.95 10.48
N PRO A 478 14.31 -23.33 9.97
CA PRO A 478 14.34 -22.11 9.15
C PRO A 478 14.66 -20.85 9.96
N GLY A 479 14.71 -20.95 11.29
CA GLY A 479 15.16 -19.89 12.19
C GLY A 479 14.03 -19.27 13.00
N TRP A 480 14.40 -18.32 13.86
CA TRP A 480 13.47 -17.46 14.59
C TRP A 480 12.58 -16.69 13.63
N THR A 481 11.35 -16.42 14.09
CA THR A 481 10.34 -15.72 13.30
C THR A 481 9.58 -14.71 14.13
N TYR A 482 9.11 -13.66 13.46
CA TYR A 482 7.97 -12.92 13.95
C TYR A 482 6.70 -13.76 13.84
N GLN A 483 5.76 -13.59 14.78
CA GLN A 483 4.52 -14.34 14.86
C GLN A 483 3.63 -14.25 13.60
N ALA A 484 3.85 -13.26 12.73
CA ALA A 484 3.21 -13.13 11.43
C ALA A 484 4.27 -13.21 10.31
N GLY A 485 3.97 -13.99 9.27
CA GLY A 485 4.76 -14.07 8.04
C GLY A 485 4.42 -12.92 7.09
N THR A 486 4.68 -13.04 5.78
CA THR A 486 5.48 -14.06 5.11
C THR A 486 6.87 -14.18 5.72
N HIS A 487 7.39 -15.40 5.86
CA HIS A 487 8.72 -15.63 6.44
C HIS A 487 9.81 -15.57 5.37
N MET A 488 10.26 -14.37 5.01
CA MET A 488 11.26 -14.16 3.96
C MET A 488 12.68 -13.99 4.55
N ASN A 489 13.50 -15.04 4.56
CA ASN A 489 14.88 -14.94 5.05
C ASN A 489 15.87 -15.75 4.20
N THR A 490 17.16 -15.62 4.49
CA THR A 490 18.24 -16.34 3.78
C THR A 490 18.21 -17.86 4.01
N ASN A 491 17.46 -18.33 5.00
CA ASN A 491 17.28 -19.74 5.30
C ASN A 491 16.14 -20.39 4.51
N LEU A 492 15.37 -19.64 3.72
CA LEU A 492 14.33 -20.23 2.86
C LEU A 492 14.94 -21.22 1.86
N PRO A 493 14.28 -22.37 1.58
CA PRO A 493 14.88 -23.38 0.70
C PRO A 493 15.05 -22.86 -0.73
N TRP A 494 14.15 -21.97 -1.15
CA TRP A 494 14.17 -21.32 -2.46
C TRP A 494 14.87 -19.95 -2.48
N TRP A 495 15.47 -19.47 -1.37
CA TRP A 495 16.15 -18.16 -1.31
C TRP A 495 17.19 -17.98 -2.42
N ASN A 496 17.98 -19.02 -2.67
CA ASN A 496 19.04 -18.99 -3.68
C ASN A 496 18.54 -18.90 -5.12
N LEU A 497 17.25 -19.14 -5.34
CA LEU A 497 16.54 -19.14 -6.61
C LEU A 497 15.50 -18.00 -6.70
N SER A 498 15.59 -16.99 -5.82
CA SER A 498 14.61 -15.90 -5.70
C SER A 498 14.82 -14.72 -6.67
N GLN A 499 15.91 -14.70 -7.44
CA GLN A 499 16.32 -13.53 -8.23
C GLN A 499 15.25 -13.12 -9.27
N GLN A 500 14.56 -14.08 -9.87
CA GLN A 500 13.49 -13.78 -10.84
C GLN A 500 12.29 -13.10 -10.17
N LEU A 501 11.92 -13.50 -8.95
CA LEU A 501 10.87 -12.81 -8.18
C LEU A 501 11.26 -11.35 -7.91
N HIS A 502 12.47 -11.10 -7.40
CA HIS A 502 12.90 -9.74 -7.10
C HIS A 502 13.06 -8.88 -8.37
N ALA A 503 13.58 -9.45 -9.45
CA ALA A 503 13.67 -8.79 -10.74
C ALA A 503 12.27 -8.41 -11.26
N TYR A 504 11.32 -9.36 -11.23
CA TYR A 504 9.92 -9.12 -11.60
C TYR A 504 9.32 -7.93 -10.85
N LEU A 505 9.40 -7.94 -9.52
CA LEU A 505 8.88 -6.86 -8.69
C LEU A 505 9.56 -5.52 -8.99
N ALA A 506 10.89 -5.54 -9.21
CA ALA A 506 11.65 -4.34 -9.51
C ALA A 506 11.30 -3.76 -10.89
N ARG A 507 11.09 -4.60 -11.92
CA ARG A 507 10.69 -4.14 -13.26
C ARG A 507 9.30 -3.51 -13.25
N CYS A 508 8.34 -4.16 -12.59
CA CYS A 508 6.99 -3.62 -12.42
C CYS A 508 7.03 -2.26 -11.69
N SER A 509 7.73 -2.20 -10.56
CA SER A 509 7.93 -0.99 -9.78
C SER A 509 8.56 0.12 -10.62
N ALA A 510 9.62 -0.19 -11.38
CA ALA A 510 10.37 0.79 -12.16
C ALA A 510 9.52 1.47 -13.23
N LEU A 511 8.69 0.73 -13.96
CA LEU A 511 7.78 1.30 -14.95
C LEU A 511 6.60 2.05 -14.32
N LEU A 512 6.03 1.53 -13.22
CA LEU A 512 4.89 2.15 -12.55
C LEU A 512 5.27 3.44 -11.79
N MET A 513 6.56 3.68 -11.53
CA MET A 513 7.07 4.95 -11.02
C MET A 513 7.22 6.03 -12.11
N GLN A 514 7.05 5.71 -13.39
CA GLN A 514 7.23 6.66 -14.49
C GLN A 514 5.97 7.50 -14.73
N GLY A 515 6.14 8.79 -14.96
CA GLY A 515 5.05 9.68 -15.36
C GLY A 515 3.92 9.81 -14.33
N TRP A 516 2.70 10.02 -14.83
CA TRP A 516 1.53 10.39 -14.03
C TRP A 516 0.39 9.37 -14.09
N PHE A 517 -0.43 9.47 -13.04
CA PHE A 517 -1.76 8.92 -12.88
C PHE A 517 -2.67 9.02 -14.10
N VAL A 518 -3.01 7.90 -14.73
CA VAL A 518 -4.18 7.64 -15.58
C VAL A 518 -5.55 7.68 -14.90
N ALA A 519 -6.18 8.83 -14.60
CA ALA A 519 -7.59 8.84 -14.17
C ALA A 519 -8.37 10.08 -14.65
N ASP A 520 -9.65 9.88 -14.99
CA ASP A 520 -10.55 10.97 -15.39
C ASP A 520 -11.42 11.49 -14.24
N VAL A 521 -11.50 10.76 -13.12
CA VAL A 521 -12.43 11.08 -12.03
C VAL A 521 -11.69 11.26 -10.71
N ALA A 522 -11.97 12.35 -10.01
CA ALA A 522 -11.59 12.56 -8.61
C ALA A 522 -12.83 12.50 -7.72
N TYR A 523 -12.81 11.71 -6.65
CA TYR A 523 -13.88 11.63 -5.66
C TYR A 523 -13.52 12.45 -4.42
N TYR A 524 -14.18 13.58 -4.22
CA TYR A 524 -14.03 14.36 -2.99
C TYR A 524 -14.65 13.63 -1.81
N ARG A 525 -13.89 13.48 -0.72
CA ARG A 525 -14.25 12.66 0.45
C ARG A 525 -14.98 13.41 1.56
N GLY A 526 -15.19 14.72 1.43
CA GLY A 526 -15.73 15.55 2.52
C GLY A 526 -14.70 15.80 3.62
N SER A 527 -15.16 16.43 4.71
CA SER A 527 -14.28 16.89 5.81
C SER A 527 -14.54 16.19 7.15
N GLU A 528 -15.29 15.10 7.18
CA GLU A 528 -15.48 14.34 8.42
C GLU A 528 -14.14 13.80 8.96
N VAL A 529 -14.12 13.56 10.28
CA VAL A 529 -13.01 12.91 10.98
C VAL A 529 -13.60 11.91 11.98
N PRO A 530 -13.13 10.66 12.03
CA PRO A 530 -12.16 10.08 11.10
C PRO A 530 -12.74 9.92 9.68
N ASN A 531 -11.87 9.94 8.67
CA ASN A 531 -12.25 9.71 7.27
C ASN A 531 -11.14 8.91 6.60
N PHE A 532 -11.49 7.66 6.27
CA PHE A 532 -10.57 6.67 5.71
C PHE A 532 -11.01 6.25 4.32
N GLY A 533 -10.05 6.16 3.41
CA GLY A 533 -10.23 5.63 2.07
C GLY A 533 -10.79 4.21 2.09
N LYS A 534 -11.52 3.85 1.02
CA LYS A 534 -12.05 2.48 0.88
C LYS A 534 -11.10 1.65 0.01
N PRO A 535 -11.09 0.30 0.14
CA PRO A 535 -10.37 -0.56 -0.79
C PRO A 535 -10.78 -0.29 -2.25
N LYS A 536 -9.89 -0.59 -3.20
CA LYS A 536 -10.24 -0.46 -4.63
C LYS A 536 -11.49 -1.29 -4.93
N HIS A 537 -12.40 -0.67 -5.65
CA HIS A 537 -13.59 -1.32 -6.17
C HIS A 537 -14.04 -0.63 -7.46
N ARG A 538 -14.77 -1.36 -8.29
CA ARG A 538 -15.48 -0.78 -9.44
C ARG A 538 -16.63 0.06 -8.91
N ARG A 539 -16.52 1.38 -9.05
CA ARG A 539 -17.60 2.31 -8.68
C ARG A 539 -18.81 2.03 -9.61
N PRO A 540 -20.01 1.74 -9.08
CA PRO A 540 -21.14 1.29 -9.91
C PRO A 540 -21.48 2.19 -11.10
N GLY A 541 -21.43 3.51 -10.94
CA GLY A 541 -21.75 4.43 -12.04
C GLY A 541 -20.56 4.75 -12.97
N LEU A 542 -19.33 4.32 -12.63
CA LEU A 542 -18.14 4.47 -13.48
C LEU A 542 -17.85 3.22 -14.33
N GLY A 543 -18.01 2.03 -13.74
CA GLY A 543 -17.81 0.74 -14.43
C GLY A 543 -16.34 0.40 -14.75
N PHE A 544 -16.13 -0.65 -15.54
CA PHE A 544 -14.80 -1.07 -16.02
C PHE A 544 -14.18 -0.03 -16.97
N GLY A 545 -12.86 -0.07 -17.15
CA GLY A 545 -12.19 0.76 -18.15
C GLY A 545 -11.92 2.20 -17.73
N HIS A 546 -12.20 2.57 -16.48
CA HIS A 546 -11.80 3.86 -15.91
C HIS A 546 -11.17 3.64 -14.53
N ASP A 547 -10.26 4.53 -14.15
CA ASP A 547 -9.73 4.64 -12.80
C ASP A 547 -10.08 6.00 -12.18
N TYR A 548 -9.80 6.16 -10.88
CA TYR A 548 -10.14 7.33 -10.09
C TYR A 548 -9.13 7.56 -8.98
N ASP A 549 -9.07 8.76 -8.41
CA ASP A 549 -8.43 9.00 -7.11
C ASP A 549 -9.45 9.53 -6.10
N ASP A 550 -9.27 9.19 -4.82
CA ASP A 550 -9.92 9.91 -3.73
C ASP A 550 -9.16 11.23 -3.46
N LEU A 551 -9.90 12.32 -3.22
CA LEU A 551 -9.38 13.68 -3.04
C LEU A 551 -9.86 14.28 -1.71
N ASN A 552 -8.95 14.91 -0.96
CA ASN A 552 -9.27 15.59 0.29
C ASN A 552 -9.40 17.12 0.14
N THR A 553 -9.84 17.78 1.21
CA THR A 553 -10.04 19.24 1.25
C THR A 553 -8.73 20.02 1.02
N GLU A 554 -7.63 19.58 1.64
CA GLU A 554 -6.34 20.27 1.58
C GLU A 554 -5.86 20.43 0.13
N VAL A 555 -5.93 19.36 -0.67
CA VAL A 555 -5.48 19.40 -2.05
C VAL A 555 -6.52 20.02 -2.98
N LEU A 556 -7.83 19.77 -2.76
CA LEU A 556 -8.90 20.38 -3.56
C LEU A 556 -8.82 21.91 -3.59
N LEU A 557 -8.54 22.54 -2.44
CA LEU A 557 -8.41 24.00 -2.33
C LEU A 557 -7.22 24.58 -3.10
N THR A 558 -6.30 23.73 -3.58
CA THR A 558 -5.16 24.14 -4.43
C THR A 558 -5.40 23.88 -5.92
N ALA A 559 -6.46 23.15 -6.26
CA ALA A 559 -6.78 22.78 -7.62
C ALA A 559 -7.07 24.00 -8.50
N ARG A 560 -6.78 23.86 -9.80
CA ARG A 560 -7.05 24.86 -10.84
C ARG A 560 -7.76 24.21 -12.01
N VAL A 561 -8.25 25.02 -12.93
CA VAL A 561 -8.80 24.54 -14.20
C VAL A 561 -7.85 24.91 -15.33
N ASP A 562 -7.56 23.95 -16.20
CA ASP A 562 -6.77 24.21 -17.41
C ASP A 562 -7.65 24.70 -18.58
N GLU A 563 -7.03 25.02 -19.72
CA GLU A 563 -7.73 25.54 -20.91
C GLU A 563 -8.75 24.55 -21.50
N SER A 564 -8.67 23.26 -21.15
CA SER A 564 -9.60 22.21 -21.58
C SER A 564 -10.77 22.00 -20.62
N GLY A 565 -10.82 22.75 -19.51
CA GLY A 565 -11.84 22.60 -18.48
C GLY A 565 -11.55 21.49 -17.47
N ARG A 566 -10.37 20.86 -17.52
CA ARG A 566 -9.98 19.80 -16.56
C ARG A 566 -9.46 20.38 -15.26
N ILE A 567 -9.70 19.67 -14.17
CA ILE A 567 -9.24 20.01 -12.82
C ILE A 567 -7.81 19.49 -12.65
N VAL A 568 -6.86 20.41 -12.50
CA VAL A 568 -5.43 20.10 -12.38
C VAL A 568 -4.95 20.40 -10.97
N LEU A 569 -4.23 19.45 -10.39
CA LEU A 569 -3.59 19.57 -9.08
C LEU A 569 -2.13 20.04 -9.22
N PRO A 570 -1.52 20.60 -8.16
CA PRO A 570 -0.09 20.93 -8.16
C PRO A 570 0.85 19.76 -8.47
N SER A 571 0.39 18.52 -8.21
CA SER A 571 1.12 17.30 -8.55
C SER A 571 1.21 17.01 -10.06
N GLY A 572 0.43 17.71 -10.88
CA GLY A 572 0.26 17.45 -12.32
C GLY A 572 -0.86 16.47 -12.64
N MET A 573 -1.51 15.89 -11.63
CA MET A 573 -2.73 15.11 -11.81
C MET A 573 -3.84 15.96 -12.44
N SER A 574 -4.59 15.37 -13.37
CA SER A 574 -5.61 16.08 -14.17
C SER A 574 -6.86 15.23 -14.33
N TYR A 575 -8.00 15.73 -13.85
CA TYR A 575 -9.29 15.02 -13.84
C TYR A 575 -10.33 15.76 -14.67
N ALA A 576 -11.17 15.03 -15.39
CA ALA A 576 -12.28 15.59 -16.14
C ALA A 576 -13.48 15.90 -15.23
N LEU A 577 -13.69 15.07 -14.21
CA LEU A 577 -14.87 15.09 -13.37
C LEU A 577 -14.49 15.07 -11.88
N LEU A 578 -15.05 16.00 -11.11
CA LEU A 578 -15.02 15.94 -9.65
C LEU A 578 -16.37 15.45 -9.12
N VAL A 579 -16.36 14.35 -8.38
CA VAL A 579 -17.55 13.77 -7.77
C VAL A 579 -17.59 14.15 -6.29
N LEU A 580 -18.72 14.72 -5.85
CA LEU A 580 -18.97 15.08 -4.46
C LEU A 580 -19.62 13.91 -3.70
N PRO A 581 -19.51 13.85 -2.37
CA PRO A 581 -20.16 12.81 -1.58
C PRO A 581 -21.68 12.74 -1.85
N PRO A 582 -22.23 11.60 -2.27
CA PRO A 582 -23.66 11.51 -2.64
C PRO A 582 -24.61 11.62 -1.44
N ASP A 583 -24.14 11.24 -0.25
CA ASP A 583 -24.96 11.13 0.97
C ASP A 583 -24.57 12.15 2.07
N ASP A 584 -23.72 13.14 1.76
CA ASP A 584 -23.39 14.23 2.69
C ASP A 584 -23.95 15.56 2.16
N ASP A 585 -24.92 16.13 2.87
CA ASP A 585 -25.48 17.44 2.53
C ASP A 585 -24.69 18.60 3.15
N ARG A 586 -23.53 18.31 3.77
CA ARG A 586 -22.63 19.30 4.34
C ARG A 586 -21.46 19.60 3.41
N MET A 587 -20.97 20.83 3.49
CA MET A 587 -19.75 21.25 2.79
C MET A 587 -19.09 22.38 3.57
N GLU A 588 -17.75 22.37 3.60
CA GLU A 588 -17.01 23.52 4.10
C GLU A 588 -17.21 24.74 3.20
N LEU A 589 -17.44 25.92 3.80
CA LEU A 589 -17.64 27.15 3.04
C LEU A 589 -16.43 27.52 2.15
N PRO A 590 -15.16 27.37 2.59
CA PRO A 590 -14.01 27.50 1.70
C PRO A 590 -14.06 26.59 0.48
N VAL A 591 -14.48 25.32 0.64
CA VAL A 591 -14.65 24.39 -0.48
C VAL A 591 -15.74 24.87 -1.42
N ALA A 592 -16.91 25.27 -0.91
CA ALA A 592 -18.00 25.77 -1.73
C ALA A 592 -17.60 27.00 -2.56
N ARG A 593 -16.88 27.97 -1.97
CA ARG A 593 -16.32 29.13 -2.68
C ARG A 593 -15.32 28.71 -3.76
N HIS A 594 -14.48 27.73 -3.46
CA HIS A 594 -13.49 27.25 -4.42
C HIS A 594 -14.15 26.50 -5.59
N LEU A 595 -15.15 25.66 -5.31
CA LEU A 595 -15.95 25.01 -6.35
C LEU A 595 -16.66 26.04 -7.24
N ASP A 596 -17.18 27.12 -6.67
CA ASP A 596 -17.77 28.22 -7.44
C ASP A 596 -16.75 28.77 -8.45
N ASN A 597 -15.51 29.02 -8.01
CA ASN A 597 -14.43 29.49 -8.89
C ASN A 597 -14.06 28.45 -9.96
N LEU A 598 -13.88 27.17 -9.58
CA LEU A 598 -13.51 26.10 -10.51
C LEU A 598 -14.58 25.91 -11.59
N VAL A 599 -15.85 25.85 -11.21
CA VAL A 599 -16.95 25.71 -12.18
C VAL A 599 -16.99 26.90 -13.13
N HIS A 600 -16.89 28.14 -12.62
CA HIS A 600 -16.86 29.32 -13.50
C HIS A 600 -15.68 29.29 -14.48
N ALA A 601 -14.55 28.69 -14.09
CA ALA A 601 -13.36 28.53 -14.90
C ALA A 601 -13.39 27.34 -15.89
N GLY A 602 -14.41 26.46 -15.83
CA GLY A 602 -14.56 25.36 -16.80
C GLY A 602 -14.77 23.97 -16.20
N ALA A 603 -14.63 23.80 -14.88
CA ALA A 603 -14.72 22.48 -14.26
C ALA A 603 -16.12 21.85 -14.38
N THR A 604 -16.15 20.52 -14.50
CA THR A 604 -17.38 19.73 -14.35
C THR A 604 -17.43 19.07 -12.98
N ILE A 605 -18.52 19.30 -12.25
CA ILE A 605 -18.79 18.68 -10.95
C ILE A 605 -20.07 17.83 -11.00
N LEU A 606 -20.03 16.68 -10.33
CA LEU A 606 -21.16 15.78 -10.15
C LEU A 606 -21.43 15.58 -8.66
N GLY A 607 -22.64 15.86 -8.21
CA GLY A 607 -23.10 15.51 -6.88
C GLY A 607 -24.14 16.47 -6.30
N PRO A 608 -24.68 16.13 -5.12
CA PRO A 608 -25.82 16.81 -4.56
C PRO A 608 -25.50 18.26 -4.16
N ARG A 609 -26.56 19.07 -4.13
CA ARG A 609 -26.48 20.45 -3.64
C ARG A 609 -26.23 20.46 -2.12
N PRO A 610 -25.16 21.11 -1.63
CA PRO A 610 -24.92 21.23 -0.19
C PRO A 610 -25.95 22.16 0.47
N LYS A 611 -26.27 21.88 1.73
CA LYS A 611 -27.26 22.60 2.54
C LYS A 611 -26.69 23.13 3.83
N ARG A 612 -25.72 22.43 4.41
CA ARG A 612 -25.21 22.70 5.76
C ARG A 612 -23.69 22.87 5.75
N THR A 613 -23.17 23.51 6.79
CA THR A 613 -21.73 23.49 7.08
C THR A 613 -21.43 22.50 8.21
N TYR A 614 -20.17 22.11 8.40
CA TYR A 614 -19.81 21.15 9.45
C TYR A 614 -19.65 21.76 10.85
N GLY A 615 -18.91 22.87 10.95
CA GLY A 615 -18.51 23.45 12.24
C GLY A 615 -19.56 24.34 12.91
N LEU A 616 -19.25 24.79 14.12
CA LEU A 616 -20.18 25.57 14.96
C LEU A 616 -20.08 27.08 14.76
N ALA A 617 -18.87 27.60 14.56
CA ALA A 617 -18.61 29.03 14.52
C ALA A 617 -19.42 29.72 13.40
N ASP A 618 -20.26 30.68 13.75
CA ASP A 618 -21.09 31.47 12.82
C ASP A 618 -21.87 30.63 11.79
N TYR A 619 -22.22 29.38 12.12
CA TYR A 619 -22.71 28.39 11.14
C TYR A 619 -23.95 28.88 10.37
N ARG A 620 -24.85 29.66 11.00
CA ARG A 620 -26.03 30.23 10.34
C ARG A 620 -25.66 31.26 9.27
N GLN A 621 -24.64 32.08 9.52
CA GLN A 621 -24.14 33.04 8.54
C GLN A 621 -23.42 32.30 7.40
N GLN A 622 -22.59 31.31 7.74
CA GLN A 622 -21.91 30.50 6.75
C GLN A 622 -22.89 29.73 5.86
N GLU A 623 -23.98 29.19 6.42
CA GLU A 623 -25.03 28.48 5.69
C GLU A 623 -25.87 29.42 4.80
N ALA A 624 -26.06 30.68 5.21
CA ALA A 624 -26.68 31.67 4.34
C ALA A 624 -25.84 31.91 3.07
N GLU A 625 -24.52 32.09 3.22
CA GLU A 625 -23.60 32.26 2.09
C GLU A 625 -23.47 30.98 1.25
N LEU A 626 -23.37 29.82 1.90
CA LEU A 626 -23.42 28.52 1.24
C LEU A 626 -24.70 28.38 0.41
N GLY A 627 -25.83 28.83 0.94
CA GLY A 627 -27.12 28.87 0.24
C GLY A 627 -27.06 29.70 -1.04
N GLU A 628 -26.41 30.86 -1.02
CA GLU A 628 -26.23 31.72 -2.19
C GLU A 628 -25.35 31.06 -3.25
N ILE A 629 -24.20 30.50 -2.85
CA ILE A 629 -23.31 29.72 -3.74
C ILE A 629 -24.09 28.54 -4.35
N ALA A 630 -24.82 27.82 -3.50
CA ALA A 630 -25.57 26.65 -3.91
C ALA A 630 -26.69 27.00 -4.91
N VAL A 631 -27.33 28.17 -4.78
CA VAL A 631 -28.28 28.68 -5.77
C VAL A 631 -27.59 29.03 -7.09
N ARG A 632 -26.40 29.65 -7.05
CA ARG A 632 -25.65 29.96 -8.29
C ARG A 632 -25.34 28.68 -9.06
N LEU A 633 -24.75 27.70 -8.39
CA LEU A 633 -24.28 26.45 -8.99
C LEU A 633 -25.43 25.47 -9.32
N TRP A 634 -26.23 25.05 -8.35
CA TRP A 634 -27.28 24.04 -8.54
C TRP A 634 -28.66 24.60 -8.89
N GLY A 635 -28.93 25.87 -8.59
CA GLY A 635 -30.18 26.53 -8.95
C GLY A 635 -31.13 26.70 -7.77
N LYS A 636 -32.28 27.34 -8.03
CA LYS A 636 -33.22 27.72 -6.95
C LYS A 636 -34.04 26.56 -6.41
N GLU A 637 -34.43 25.61 -7.25
CA GLU A 637 -35.31 24.48 -6.87
C GLU A 637 -34.53 23.42 -6.07
N PRO A 638 -34.71 23.35 -4.75
CA PRO A 638 -34.00 22.37 -3.92
C PRO A 638 -34.62 20.98 -4.15
N GLY A 639 -33.79 19.95 -4.31
CA GLY A 639 -34.24 18.56 -4.42
C GLY A 639 -34.62 18.09 -5.83
N ASN A 640 -34.42 18.92 -6.85
CA ASN A 640 -34.53 18.45 -8.23
C ASN A 640 -33.34 17.54 -8.56
N ARG A 641 -33.59 16.24 -8.68
CA ARG A 641 -32.59 15.23 -9.07
C ARG A 641 -32.11 15.38 -10.52
N SER A 642 -32.80 16.18 -11.34
CA SER A 642 -32.46 16.44 -12.75
C SER A 642 -31.62 17.71 -12.99
N VAL A 643 -30.96 18.26 -11.96
CA VAL A 643 -30.07 19.41 -12.14
C VAL A 643 -28.91 19.01 -13.05
N ASP A 644 -28.86 19.67 -14.20
CA ASP A 644 -27.77 19.65 -15.16
C ASP A 644 -27.66 21.06 -15.75
N ARG A 645 -26.66 21.81 -15.29
CA ARG A 645 -26.56 23.25 -15.54
C ARG A 645 -25.17 23.63 -16.01
N VAL A 646 -25.11 24.39 -17.09
CA VAL A 646 -23.91 25.13 -17.47
C VAL A 646 -23.83 26.39 -16.60
N VAL A 647 -22.70 26.59 -15.93
CA VAL A 647 -22.45 27.74 -15.05
C VAL A 647 -21.06 28.30 -15.38
N GLY A 648 -21.01 29.55 -15.83
CA GLY A 648 -19.79 30.09 -16.42
C GLY A 648 -19.35 29.24 -17.62
N GLN A 649 -18.11 28.75 -17.58
CA GLN A 649 -17.56 27.84 -18.61
C GLN A 649 -17.71 26.36 -18.22
N GLY A 650 -18.10 26.05 -16.99
CA GLY A 650 -18.20 24.69 -16.46
C GLY A 650 -19.63 24.18 -16.38
N ARG A 651 -19.79 23.05 -15.69
CA ARG A 651 -21.05 22.32 -15.59
C ARG A 651 -21.24 21.71 -14.21
N VAL A 652 -22.47 21.77 -13.71
CA VAL A 652 -22.90 21.20 -12.43
C VAL A 652 -24.00 20.21 -12.70
N VAL A 653 -23.80 18.96 -12.29
CA VAL A 653 -24.78 17.87 -12.42
C VAL A 653 -25.09 17.32 -11.03
N ALA A 654 -26.36 17.12 -10.68
CA ALA A 654 -26.73 16.61 -9.34
C ALA A 654 -26.68 15.08 -9.25
N GLU A 655 -27.32 14.39 -10.18
CA GLU A 655 -27.36 12.92 -10.23
C GLU A 655 -27.20 12.46 -11.68
N HIS A 656 -26.21 11.61 -11.93
CA HIS A 656 -25.93 11.01 -13.24
C HIS A 656 -24.95 9.85 -13.07
N PRO A 657 -25.07 8.73 -13.81
CA PRO A 657 -23.99 7.76 -13.89
C PRO A 657 -22.71 8.44 -14.41
N GLU A 658 -21.58 8.29 -13.71
CA GLU A 658 -20.31 8.93 -14.04
C GLU A 658 -19.87 8.61 -15.47
N ARG A 659 -19.96 7.34 -15.88
CA ARG A 659 -19.58 6.87 -17.21
C ARG A 659 -20.36 7.57 -18.31
N GLU A 660 -21.68 7.69 -18.15
CA GLU A 660 -22.51 8.33 -19.18
C GLU A 660 -22.19 9.82 -19.30
N LEU A 661 -21.85 10.49 -18.19
CA LEU A 661 -21.41 11.88 -18.19
C LEU A 661 -20.06 12.03 -18.89
N LEU A 662 -19.09 11.15 -18.61
CA LEU A 662 -17.80 11.13 -19.30
C LEU A 662 -17.97 10.93 -20.82
N VAL A 663 -18.83 9.99 -21.23
CA VAL A 663 -19.14 9.76 -22.66
C VAL A 663 -19.76 11.02 -23.29
N ALA A 664 -20.67 11.70 -22.59
CA ALA A 664 -21.24 12.97 -23.06
C ALA A 664 -20.20 14.09 -23.15
N MET A 665 -19.10 14.01 -22.40
CA MET A 665 -17.92 14.88 -22.49
C MET A 665 -16.93 14.44 -23.58
N GLY A 666 -17.23 13.38 -24.33
CA GLY A 666 -16.34 12.82 -25.35
C GLY A 666 -15.22 11.93 -24.81
N LEU A 667 -15.31 11.52 -23.55
CA LEU A 667 -14.33 10.67 -22.87
C LEU A 667 -14.88 9.25 -22.77
N GLY A 668 -14.40 8.36 -23.64
CA GLY A 668 -14.66 6.93 -23.55
C GLY A 668 -13.83 6.24 -22.46
N PRO A 669 -13.98 4.91 -22.28
CA PRO A 669 -13.13 4.15 -21.39
C PRO A 669 -11.65 4.26 -21.80
N ASP A 670 -10.78 4.35 -20.80
CA ASP A 670 -9.32 4.28 -20.91
C ASP A 670 -8.84 2.87 -21.29
N LEU A 671 -9.66 1.85 -21.00
CA LEU A 671 -9.50 0.50 -21.53
C LEU A 671 -10.87 -0.12 -21.83
N ALA A 672 -11.13 -0.45 -23.09
CA ALA A 672 -12.26 -1.30 -23.47
C ALA A 672 -11.74 -2.66 -23.96
N VAL A 673 -12.52 -3.73 -23.73
CA VAL A 673 -12.13 -5.08 -24.14
C VAL A 673 -13.23 -5.80 -24.90
N TRP A 674 -12.84 -6.68 -25.80
CA TRP A 674 -13.73 -7.59 -26.52
C TRP A 674 -13.27 -9.04 -26.32
N PRO A 675 -14.17 -9.99 -26.01
CA PRO A 675 -15.59 -9.77 -25.74
C PRO A 675 -15.76 -9.12 -24.36
N GLU A 676 -16.87 -8.41 -24.14
CA GLU A 676 -17.14 -7.70 -22.86
C GLU A 676 -17.04 -8.61 -21.62
N ALA A 677 -17.30 -9.91 -21.77
CA ALA A 677 -17.12 -10.88 -20.68
C ALA A 677 -15.67 -10.97 -20.15
N ALA A 678 -14.67 -10.52 -20.90
CA ALA A 678 -13.27 -10.43 -20.46
C ALA A 678 -13.07 -9.37 -19.35
N GLU A 679 -13.95 -8.38 -19.24
CA GLU A 679 -13.89 -7.34 -18.20
C GLU A 679 -13.90 -7.92 -16.77
N ASN A 680 -14.47 -9.11 -16.58
CA ASN A 680 -14.56 -9.76 -15.26
C ASN A 680 -13.29 -10.55 -14.87
N GLN A 681 -12.31 -10.64 -15.76
CA GLN A 681 -11.07 -11.39 -15.55
C GLN A 681 -9.82 -10.52 -15.69
N LEU A 682 -9.99 -9.21 -15.84
CA LEU A 682 -8.90 -8.26 -16.07
C LEU A 682 -8.93 -7.14 -15.05
N ASP A 683 -7.74 -6.74 -14.62
CA ASP A 683 -7.48 -5.42 -14.04
C ASP A 683 -6.35 -4.75 -14.82
N PHE A 684 -6.28 -3.43 -14.69
CA PHE A 684 -5.22 -2.65 -15.30
C PHE A 684 -4.89 -1.41 -14.47
N ILE A 685 -3.74 -0.81 -14.75
CA ILE A 685 -3.39 0.55 -14.36
C ILE A 685 -2.69 1.25 -15.53
N HIS A 686 -2.91 2.55 -15.66
CA HIS A 686 -2.35 3.38 -16.71
C HIS A 686 -1.42 4.47 -16.14
N ARG A 687 -0.25 4.63 -16.76
CA ARG A 687 0.69 5.73 -16.56
C ARG A 687 0.90 6.49 -17.86
N ARG A 688 0.97 7.82 -17.78
CA ARG A 688 1.32 8.70 -18.90
C ARG A 688 2.64 9.38 -18.67
N THR A 689 3.52 9.34 -19.66
CA THR A 689 4.81 10.06 -19.67
C THR A 689 4.84 11.09 -20.80
N ASP A 690 5.89 11.91 -20.83
CA ASP A 690 6.24 12.72 -21.99
C ASP A 690 6.61 11.88 -23.23
N ARG A 691 6.94 10.60 -23.03
CA ARG A 691 7.40 9.66 -24.06
C ARG A 691 6.34 8.68 -24.56
N GLY A 692 5.23 8.52 -23.86
CA GLY A 692 4.23 7.52 -24.21
C GLY A 692 3.26 7.15 -23.08
N GLU A 693 2.35 6.25 -23.41
CA GLU A 693 1.40 5.64 -22.48
C GLU A 693 1.91 4.25 -22.07
N ILE A 694 1.75 3.89 -20.80
CA ILE A 694 2.18 2.61 -20.23
C ILE A 694 0.99 1.98 -19.51
N TYR A 695 0.51 0.84 -19.98
CA TYR A 695 -0.55 0.08 -19.32
C TYR A 695 0.02 -1.19 -18.74
N PHE A 696 -0.22 -1.46 -17.46
CA PHE A 696 -0.01 -2.79 -16.87
C PHE A 696 -1.35 -3.50 -16.80
N LEU A 697 -1.44 -4.68 -17.40
CA LEU A 697 -2.65 -5.50 -17.40
C LEU A 697 -2.34 -6.87 -16.78
N ARG A 698 -3.32 -7.43 -16.10
CA ARG A 698 -3.22 -8.77 -15.51
C ARG A 698 -4.47 -9.61 -15.75
N ASN A 699 -4.28 -10.92 -15.87
CA ASN A 699 -5.33 -11.92 -15.76
C ASN A 699 -5.57 -12.28 -14.28
N ILE A 700 -6.79 -12.05 -13.80
CA ILE A 700 -7.17 -12.37 -12.41
C ILE A 700 -7.35 -13.89 -12.24
N GLY A 701 -7.72 -14.61 -13.29
CA GLY A 701 -8.04 -16.03 -13.24
C GLY A 701 -6.84 -16.96 -13.45
N THR A 702 -7.03 -18.24 -13.13
CA THR A 702 -6.06 -19.33 -13.33
C THR A 702 -6.04 -19.88 -14.76
N ASN A 703 -7.05 -19.56 -15.57
CA ASN A 703 -7.17 -20.05 -16.96
C ASN A 703 -6.66 -19.00 -17.94
N ALA A 704 -6.12 -19.46 -19.07
CA ALA A 704 -5.71 -18.57 -20.14
C ALA A 704 -6.88 -17.75 -20.73
N LEU A 705 -6.59 -16.52 -21.12
CA LEU A 705 -7.54 -15.52 -21.59
C LEU A 705 -7.03 -14.86 -22.89
N SER A 706 -7.82 -14.95 -23.96
CA SER A 706 -7.60 -14.25 -25.23
C SER A 706 -8.69 -13.23 -25.47
N PHE A 707 -8.30 -11.99 -25.78
CA PHE A 707 -9.21 -10.85 -25.95
C PHE A 707 -8.59 -9.80 -26.88
N GLU A 708 -9.39 -8.84 -27.33
CA GLU A 708 -8.91 -7.63 -27.99
C GLU A 708 -9.09 -6.45 -27.03
N ALA A 709 -8.08 -5.60 -26.90
CA ALA A 709 -8.09 -4.41 -26.05
C ALA A 709 -8.05 -3.14 -26.91
N ASP A 710 -8.98 -2.23 -26.66
CA ASP A 710 -9.07 -0.88 -27.23
C ASP A 710 -8.47 0.11 -26.23
N PHE A 711 -7.38 0.78 -26.61
CA PHE A 711 -6.68 1.80 -25.83
C PHE A 711 -6.85 3.19 -26.47
N PRO A 712 -7.02 4.30 -25.72
CA PRO A 712 -7.13 5.65 -26.27
C PRO A 712 -5.79 6.25 -26.77
N ALA A 713 -4.80 5.41 -27.08
CA ALA A 713 -3.53 5.81 -27.68
C ALA A 713 -3.63 5.77 -29.22
N ARG A 714 -3.35 6.88 -29.91
CA ARG A 714 -3.43 6.98 -31.39
C ARG A 714 -2.05 7.12 -32.03
N GLY A 715 -1.92 6.56 -33.24
CA GLY A 715 -0.78 6.83 -34.13
C GLY A 715 0.55 6.23 -33.67
N ALA A 716 0.52 5.31 -32.69
CA ALA A 716 1.68 4.68 -32.09
C ALA A 716 1.64 3.16 -32.30
N ARG A 717 2.80 2.54 -32.52
CA ARG A 717 2.94 1.08 -32.53
C ARG A 717 3.02 0.57 -31.08
N PRO A 718 2.09 -0.28 -30.62
CA PRO A 718 2.19 -0.86 -29.29
C PRO A 718 3.35 -1.84 -29.18
N GLU A 719 3.96 -1.90 -28.00
CA GLU A 719 4.94 -2.91 -27.61
C GLU A 719 4.46 -3.68 -26.39
N ALA A 720 4.75 -4.99 -26.37
CA ALA A 720 4.44 -5.88 -25.26
C ALA A 720 5.73 -6.18 -24.48
N TRP A 721 5.77 -5.78 -23.21
CA TRP A 721 6.95 -5.88 -22.35
C TRP A 721 6.64 -6.81 -21.17
N ASP A 722 7.34 -7.94 -21.08
CA ASP A 722 7.13 -8.98 -20.08
C ASP A 722 8.05 -8.75 -18.86
N PRO A 723 7.48 -8.41 -17.68
CA PRO A 723 8.29 -8.15 -16.49
C PRO A 723 8.94 -9.41 -15.89
N VAL A 724 8.53 -10.63 -16.27
CA VAL A 724 9.12 -11.88 -15.76
C VAL A 724 10.54 -12.07 -16.32
N ASP A 725 10.70 -11.99 -17.63
CA ASP A 725 11.99 -12.23 -18.31
C ASP A 725 12.65 -10.93 -18.81
N GLY A 726 11.92 -9.82 -18.88
CA GLY A 726 12.40 -8.54 -19.39
C GLY A 726 12.32 -8.40 -20.90
N THR A 727 11.66 -9.33 -21.61
CA THR A 727 11.52 -9.26 -23.07
C THR A 727 10.59 -8.11 -23.48
N MET A 728 10.95 -7.44 -24.56
CA MET A 728 10.19 -6.32 -25.13
C MET A 728 9.99 -6.58 -26.61
N LYS A 729 8.74 -6.63 -27.06
CA LYS A 729 8.39 -7.03 -28.42
C LYS A 729 7.47 -5.98 -29.06
N PRO A 730 7.90 -5.30 -30.15
CA PRO A 730 6.99 -4.47 -30.92
C PRO A 730 5.92 -5.33 -31.58
N LEU A 731 4.67 -4.92 -31.47
CA LEU A 731 3.55 -5.67 -32.02
C LEU A 731 3.36 -5.32 -33.51
N ALA A 732 3.00 -6.34 -34.29
CA ALA A 732 2.70 -6.22 -35.70
C ALA A 732 1.19 -6.22 -35.98
N ALA A 733 0.37 -6.86 -35.14
CA ALA A 733 -1.09 -6.90 -35.31
C ALA A 733 -1.78 -5.87 -34.40
N PHE A 734 -2.33 -4.82 -35.01
CA PHE A 734 -3.19 -3.84 -34.36
C PHE A 734 -3.92 -3.01 -35.43
N VAL A 735 -5.01 -2.35 -35.04
CA VAL A 735 -5.74 -1.42 -35.92
C VAL A 735 -6.04 -0.12 -35.20
N GLY A 736 -5.94 0.99 -35.94
CA GLY A 736 -6.53 2.25 -35.48
C GLY A 736 -8.05 2.14 -35.43
N THR A 737 -8.65 2.68 -34.38
CA THR A 737 -10.10 2.78 -34.19
C THR A 737 -10.50 4.24 -34.03
N GLU A 738 -11.81 4.51 -34.05
CA GLU A 738 -12.32 5.84 -33.73
C GLU A 738 -11.93 6.30 -32.32
N GLN A 739 -11.64 5.39 -31.39
CA GLN A 739 -11.31 5.70 -29.99
C GLN A 739 -9.79 5.66 -29.72
N GLY A 740 -9.01 4.90 -30.50
CA GLY A 740 -7.56 4.83 -30.35
C GLY A 740 -6.93 3.67 -31.13
N THR A 741 -6.33 2.71 -30.43
CA THR A 741 -5.67 1.54 -31.03
C THR A 741 -6.22 0.26 -30.43
N ARG A 742 -6.58 -0.70 -31.30
CA ARG A 742 -6.99 -2.04 -30.89
C ARG A 742 -5.87 -3.05 -31.04
N VAL A 743 -5.64 -3.84 -30.00
CA VAL A 743 -4.57 -4.85 -29.91
C VAL A 743 -5.15 -6.21 -29.51
N PRO A 744 -4.88 -7.30 -30.23
CA PRO A 744 -5.17 -8.65 -29.77
C PRO A 744 -4.14 -9.07 -28.70
N LEU A 745 -4.60 -9.56 -27.55
CA LEU A 745 -3.78 -9.97 -26.42
C LEU A 745 -4.17 -11.39 -25.94
N HIS A 746 -3.17 -12.10 -25.42
CA HIS A 746 -3.32 -13.42 -24.82
C HIS A 746 -2.53 -13.50 -23.52
N PHE A 747 -3.18 -13.87 -22.43
CA PHE A 747 -2.56 -14.13 -21.13
C PHE A 747 -2.77 -15.57 -20.72
N GLU A 748 -1.72 -16.16 -20.14
CA GLU A 748 -1.84 -17.38 -19.36
C GLU A 748 -2.57 -17.11 -18.03
N GLY A 749 -2.85 -18.16 -17.27
CA GLY A 749 -3.36 -18.04 -15.91
C GLY A 749 -2.45 -17.15 -15.06
N HIS A 750 -3.00 -16.15 -14.39
CA HIS A 750 -2.25 -15.14 -13.63
C HIS A 750 -1.14 -14.42 -14.43
N GLY A 751 -1.22 -14.43 -15.76
CA GLY A 751 -0.31 -13.70 -16.64
C GLY A 751 -0.50 -12.18 -16.52
N SER A 752 0.58 -11.43 -16.69
CA SER A 752 0.57 -9.97 -16.63
C SER A 752 1.62 -9.38 -17.57
N ILE A 753 1.31 -8.27 -18.22
CA ILE A 753 2.23 -7.63 -19.17
C ILE A 753 2.11 -6.11 -19.12
N PHE A 754 3.15 -5.42 -19.56
CA PHE A 754 3.06 -4.02 -19.93
C PHE A 754 2.75 -3.89 -21.43
N VAL A 755 1.77 -3.06 -21.77
CA VAL A 755 1.51 -2.61 -23.15
C VAL A 755 1.92 -1.13 -23.22
N VAL A 756 2.97 -0.84 -23.98
CA VAL A 756 3.59 0.49 -24.06
C VAL A 756 3.33 1.11 -25.42
N PHE A 757 2.87 2.35 -25.44
CA PHE A 757 2.61 3.14 -26.66
C PHE A 757 3.58 4.32 -26.74
N PRO A 758 4.63 4.27 -27.58
CA PRO A 758 5.55 5.39 -27.78
C PRO A 758 4.87 6.60 -28.42
N ARG A 759 5.32 7.81 -28.07
CA ARG A 759 5.03 9.02 -28.84
C ARG A 759 5.93 9.06 -30.08
N GLY A 760 5.31 9.06 -31.26
CA GLY A 760 6.02 9.11 -32.53
C GLY A 760 5.21 8.45 -33.63
N PRO A 761 5.58 8.64 -34.90
CA PRO A 761 4.89 8.01 -36.01
C PRO A 761 5.04 6.49 -35.96
N GLU A 762 3.98 5.78 -36.31
CA GLU A 762 4.03 4.36 -36.56
C GLU A 762 4.99 4.04 -37.73
N THR A 763 5.99 3.19 -37.49
CA THR A 763 6.92 2.70 -38.53
C THR A 763 6.89 1.18 -38.60
N GLY A 764 7.06 0.61 -39.80
CA GLY A 764 7.18 -0.83 -40.00
C GLY A 764 5.89 -1.52 -40.45
N PRO A 765 5.93 -2.85 -40.65
CA PRO A 765 4.79 -3.63 -41.11
C PRO A 765 3.66 -3.68 -40.06
N GLN A 766 2.43 -3.48 -40.51
CA GLN A 766 1.23 -3.51 -39.68
C GLN A 766 0.20 -4.48 -40.29
N ILE A 767 -0.22 -5.47 -39.51
CA ILE A 767 -1.30 -6.39 -39.83
C ILE A 767 -2.60 -5.78 -39.31
N THR A 768 -3.49 -5.42 -40.22
CA THR A 768 -4.79 -4.81 -39.92
C THR A 768 -5.93 -5.82 -39.91
N ARG A 769 -5.71 -7.01 -40.48
CA ARG A 769 -6.69 -8.10 -40.46
C ARG A 769 -6.03 -9.46 -40.46
N VAL A 770 -6.54 -10.35 -39.61
CA VAL A 770 -6.19 -11.78 -39.60
C VAL A 770 -7.45 -12.58 -39.89
N SER A 771 -7.38 -13.44 -40.89
CA SER A 771 -8.45 -14.39 -41.21
C SER A 771 -7.91 -15.82 -41.20
N ARG A 772 -8.65 -16.77 -40.63
CA ARG A 772 -8.33 -18.20 -40.67
C ARG A 772 -9.39 -18.92 -41.47
N GLN A 773 -8.98 -19.67 -42.49
CA GLN A 773 -9.91 -20.43 -43.36
C GLN A 773 -11.05 -19.57 -43.95
N GLY A 774 -10.79 -18.29 -44.22
CA GLY A 774 -11.77 -17.34 -44.77
C GLY A 774 -12.63 -16.62 -43.73
N GLU A 775 -12.60 -17.05 -42.46
CA GLU A 775 -13.29 -16.35 -41.37
C GLU A 775 -12.39 -15.30 -40.73
N ARG A 776 -12.93 -14.10 -40.48
CA ARG A 776 -12.20 -13.02 -39.81
C ARG A 776 -12.03 -13.34 -38.33
N TRP A 777 -10.80 -13.27 -37.85
CA TRP A 777 -10.40 -13.47 -36.45
C TRP A 777 -10.04 -12.15 -35.77
N PHE A 778 -9.41 -11.25 -36.51
CA PHE A 778 -9.07 -9.90 -36.06
C PHE A 778 -9.31 -8.88 -37.19
N PRO A 779 -9.90 -7.71 -36.92
CA PRO A 779 -10.51 -7.28 -35.65
C PRO A 779 -11.93 -7.84 -35.47
N ARG A 780 -12.35 -8.03 -34.20
CA ARG A 780 -13.68 -8.49 -33.76
C ARG A 780 -14.24 -9.60 -34.64
N GLY A 781 -13.54 -10.74 -34.66
CA GLY A 781 -13.95 -11.94 -35.38
C GLY A 781 -15.19 -12.63 -34.80
N THR A 782 -15.92 -13.37 -35.65
CA THR A 782 -17.17 -14.08 -35.29
C THR A 782 -16.94 -15.46 -34.67
N ALA A 783 -15.78 -16.10 -34.92
CA ALA A 783 -15.40 -17.36 -34.29
C ALA A 783 -14.30 -17.15 -33.26
N GLY A 784 -14.55 -17.72 -32.07
CA GLY A 784 -13.58 -18.21 -31.09
C GLY A 784 -12.26 -17.46 -30.96
N ARG A 785 -12.20 -16.54 -30.00
CA ARG A 785 -11.05 -16.02 -29.23
C ARG A 785 -9.67 -16.08 -29.94
N ALA A 786 -9.10 -14.91 -30.20
CA ALA A 786 -7.76 -14.70 -30.78
C ALA A 786 -6.64 -15.41 -29.99
N GLY A 787 -6.36 -16.67 -30.33
CA GLY A 787 -5.16 -17.37 -29.90
C GLY A 787 -4.04 -17.17 -30.92
N PHE A 788 -3.51 -15.94 -31.04
CA PHE A 788 -2.37 -15.64 -31.89
C PHE A 788 -1.59 -14.42 -31.38
N ASP A 789 -0.31 -14.35 -31.72
CA ASP A 789 0.54 -13.18 -31.55
C ASP A 789 1.24 -12.84 -32.87
N ALA A 790 1.52 -11.55 -33.06
CA ALA A 790 2.30 -11.08 -34.18
C ALA A 790 3.25 -9.98 -33.71
N THR A 791 4.55 -10.20 -33.90
CA THR A 791 5.62 -9.33 -33.41
C THR A 791 6.60 -8.98 -34.52
N ILE A 792 7.31 -7.87 -34.36
CA ILE A 792 8.40 -7.47 -35.25
C ILE A 792 9.72 -7.96 -34.67
N GLU A 793 10.49 -8.66 -35.48
CA GLU A 793 11.83 -9.12 -35.14
C GLU A 793 12.89 -8.02 -35.36
N PRO A 794 14.08 -8.13 -34.75
CA PRO A 794 15.14 -7.13 -34.92
C PRO A 794 15.57 -6.86 -36.38
N ASP A 795 15.34 -7.82 -37.29
CA ASP A 795 15.62 -7.67 -38.72
C ASP A 795 14.47 -6.99 -39.51
N GLY A 796 13.39 -6.59 -38.82
CA GLY A 796 12.21 -5.95 -39.39
C GLY A 796 11.17 -6.93 -39.97
N SER A 797 11.43 -8.24 -39.92
CA SER A 797 10.46 -9.25 -40.34
C SER A 797 9.32 -9.39 -39.33
N VAL A 798 8.15 -9.85 -39.81
CA VAL A 798 7.01 -10.15 -38.94
C VAL A 798 7.02 -11.62 -38.58
N ARG A 799 7.09 -11.90 -37.28
CA ARG A 799 6.81 -13.22 -36.74
C ARG A 799 5.34 -13.30 -36.39
N PHE A 800 4.64 -14.27 -36.97
CA PHE A 800 3.25 -14.59 -36.66
C PHE A 800 3.17 -15.99 -36.05
N ARG A 801 2.50 -16.12 -34.91
CA ARG A 801 2.24 -17.39 -34.23
C ARG A 801 0.75 -17.50 -33.93
N ALA A 802 0.19 -18.69 -34.04
CA ALA A 802 -1.18 -18.95 -33.67
C ALA A 802 -1.31 -20.30 -32.97
N ALA A 803 -2.12 -20.35 -31.91
CA ALA A 803 -2.37 -21.55 -31.12
C ALA A 803 -3.07 -22.65 -31.93
N GLN A 804 -3.84 -22.26 -32.96
CA GLN A 804 -4.53 -23.22 -33.81
C GLN A 804 -3.80 -23.39 -35.16
N PRO A 805 -3.54 -24.63 -35.60
CA PRO A 805 -3.01 -24.86 -36.93
C PRO A 805 -4.02 -24.48 -38.00
N GLY A 806 -3.54 -24.10 -39.19
CA GLY A 806 -4.39 -23.76 -40.32
C GLY A 806 -3.76 -22.79 -41.30
N GLU A 807 -4.51 -22.47 -42.35
CA GLU A 807 -4.18 -21.42 -43.30
C GLU A 807 -4.72 -20.08 -42.80
N TYR A 808 -3.80 -19.14 -42.60
CA TYR A 808 -4.07 -17.77 -42.19
C TYR A 808 -3.82 -16.83 -43.36
N THR A 809 -4.66 -15.80 -43.49
CA THR A 809 -4.44 -14.66 -44.38
C THR A 809 -4.24 -13.43 -43.52
N LEU A 810 -3.07 -12.82 -43.66
CA LEU A 810 -2.66 -11.60 -42.98
C LEU A 810 -2.77 -10.44 -43.97
N ALA A 811 -3.69 -9.51 -43.73
CA ALA A 811 -3.82 -8.29 -44.52
C ALA A 811 -3.03 -7.17 -43.82
N PHE A 812 -2.18 -6.51 -44.59
CA PHE A 812 -1.31 -5.45 -44.12
C PHE A 812 -1.86 -4.06 -44.45
N ALA A 813 -1.45 -3.04 -43.70
CA ALA A 813 -1.85 -1.66 -43.91
C ALA A 813 -1.42 -1.08 -45.27
N ASP A 814 -0.36 -1.61 -45.88
CA ASP A 814 0.11 -1.25 -47.22
C ASP A 814 -0.74 -1.85 -48.36
N GLY A 815 -1.81 -2.58 -48.01
CA GLY A 815 -2.71 -3.23 -48.96
C GLY A 815 -2.24 -4.62 -49.40
N THR A 816 -1.07 -5.09 -48.96
CA THR A 816 -0.60 -6.44 -49.28
C THR A 816 -1.30 -7.49 -48.42
N GLU A 817 -1.48 -8.68 -48.99
CA GLU A 817 -1.95 -9.86 -48.25
C GLU A 817 -0.90 -10.95 -48.31
N ARG A 818 -0.64 -11.60 -47.17
CA ARG A 818 0.24 -12.76 -47.08
C ARG A 818 -0.53 -13.95 -46.54
N ARG A 819 -0.33 -15.10 -47.16
CA ARG A 819 -0.85 -16.38 -46.66
C ARG A 819 0.23 -17.07 -45.85
N VAL A 820 -0.11 -17.45 -44.63
CA VAL A 820 0.77 -18.14 -43.70
C VAL A 820 0.09 -19.44 -43.30
N ARG A 821 0.79 -20.55 -43.52
CA ARG A 821 0.35 -21.86 -43.06
C ARG A 821 0.97 -22.14 -41.70
N VAL A 822 0.18 -22.03 -40.64
CA VAL A 822 0.56 -22.50 -39.30
C VAL A 822 0.36 -24.01 -39.28
N ARG A 823 1.45 -24.74 -39.09
CA ARG A 823 1.42 -26.20 -39.00
C ARG A 823 1.08 -26.60 -37.56
N PRO A 824 0.44 -27.77 -37.34
CA PRO A 824 0.33 -28.32 -36.00
C PRO A 824 1.73 -28.47 -35.41
N ASP A 825 1.86 -28.15 -34.13
CA ASP A 825 3.07 -28.51 -33.40
C ASP A 825 3.24 -30.04 -33.45
N PRO A 826 4.47 -30.53 -33.63
CA PRO A 826 4.71 -31.97 -33.52
C PRO A 826 4.31 -32.42 -32.12
N GLU A 827 3.89 -33.69 -31.99
CA GLU A 827 3.62 -34.27 -30.66
C GLU A 827 4.81 -34.04 -29.73
N PRO A 828 4.57 -33.49 -28.52
CA PRO A 828 5.62 -33.28 -27.53
C PRO A 828 6.38 -34.57 -27.27
N ILE A 829 7.70 -34.46 -27.11
CA ILE A 829 8.53 -35.58 -26.71
C ILE A 829 8.66 -35.51 -25.21
N GLU A 830 7.97 -36.43 -24.54
CA GLU A 830 8.15 -36.60 -23.11
C GLU A 830 9.56 -37.12 -22.82
N ILE A 831 10.27 -36.44 -21.91
CA ILE A 831 11.57 -36.88 -21.43
C ILE A 831 11.35 -38.00 -20.39
N THR A 832 11.02 -39.19 -20.90
CA THR A 832 10.75 -40.41 -20.12
C THR A 832 12.03 -41.09 -19.68
N GLY A 833 11.98 -41.92 -18.62
CA GLY A 833 13.10 -42.76 -18.14
C GLY A 833 13.67 -42.28 -16.80
N PRO A 834 14.66 -43.00 -16.24
CA PRO A 834 15.16 -42.74 -14.90
C PRO A 834 15.87 -41.39 -14.79
N TRP A 835 15.59 -40.66 -13.71
CA TRP A 835 16.25 -39.40 -13.36
C TRP A 835 17.21 -39.63 -12.21
N GLU A 836 18.43 -39.14 -12.34
CA GLU A 836 19.36 -39.04 -11.22
C GLU A 836 18.95 -37.84 -10.37
N VAL A 837 18.60 -38.08 -9.11
CA VAL A 837 18.16 -37.04 -8.18
C VAL A 837 19.16 -36.96 -7.02
N ARG A 838 19.72 -35.77 -6.84
CA ARG A 838 20.65 -35.47 -5.76
C ARG A 838 20.03 -34.52 -4.74
N PHE A 839 19.88 -35.02 -3.52
CA PHE A 839 19.49 -34.23 -2.35
C PHE A 839 20.75 -33.76 -1.58
N PRO A 840 20.68 -32.63 -0.88
CA PRO A 840 21.79 -32.13 -0.06
C PRO A 840 22.14 -33.10 1.07
N TRP A 841 23.42 -33.16 1.40
CA TRP A 841 23.91 -33.90 2.56
C TRP A 841 23.40 -33.26 3.87
N GLY A 842 23.29 -34.06 4.93
CA GLY A 842 22.87 -33.61 6.27
C GLY A 842 21.38 -33.85 6.59
N TRP A 843 20.58 -34.20 5.58
CA TRP A 843 19.17 -34.55 5.75
C TRP A 843 18.96 -36.06 5.86
N ASP A 844 17.78 -36.49 6.33
CA ASP A 844 17.45 -37.94 6.47
C ASP A 844 17.22 -38.62 5.11
N VAL A 845 17.09 -37.81 4.06
CA VAL A 845 16.89 -38.27 2.69
C VAL A 845 18.20 -38.81 2.11
N PRO A 846 18.19 -39.95 1.39
CA PRO A 846 19.37 -40.41 0.69
C PRO A 846 19.86 -39.37 -0.32
N VAL A 847 21.15 -39.03 -0.24
CA VAL A 847 21.80 -38.02 -1.09
C VAL A 847 21.66 -38.35 -2.57
N HIS A 848 21.77 -39.63 -2.94
CA HIS A 848 21.60 -40.07 -4.32
C HIS A 848 20.40 -41.00 -4.42
N GLN A 849 19.46 -40.66 -5.31
CA GLN A 849 18.30 -41.46 -5.63
C GLN A 849 18.14 -41.53 -7.15
N GLU A 850 17.49 -42.60 -7.61
CA GLU A 850 17.03 -42.72 -8.98
C GLU A 850 15.52 -42.73 -8.98
N PHE A 851 14.90 -41.81 -9.71
CA PHE A 851 13.46 -41.76 -9.88
C PHE A 851 13.13 -42.34 -11.25
N ALA A 852 12.55 -43.55 -11.30
CA ALA A 852 12.18 -44.21 -12.56
C ALA A 852 11.23 -43.36 -13.41
N THR A 853 10.34 -42.61 -12.76
CA THR A 853 9.47 -41.58 -13.33
C THR A 853 9.47 -40.36 -12.41
N LEU A 854 9.21 -39.18 -12.97
CA LEU A 854 8.96 -37.99 -12.15
C LEU A 854 7.70 -38.22 -11.30
N GLN A 855 7.75 -37.79 -10.04
CA GLN A 855 6.66 -37.90 -9.08
C GLN A 855 6.79 -36.76 -8.05
N SER A 856 5.67 -36.41 -7.40
CA SER A 856 5.74 -35.51 -6.25
C SER A 856 6.54 -36.15 -5.12
N TRP A 857 7.41 -35.38 -4.45
CA TRP A 857 8.17 -35.89 -3.30
C TRP A 857 7.25 -36.41 -2.21
N THR A 858 6.11 -35.76 -1.99
CA THR A 858 5.12 -36.12 -0.96
C THR A 858 4.43 -37.45 -1.22
N GLU A 859 4.55 -37.99 -2.44
CA GLU A 859 4.01 -39.30 -2.83
C GLU A 859 5.08 -40.41 -2.84
N SER A 860 6.35 -40.06 -2.61
CA SER A 860 7.45 -41.03 -2.58
C SER A 860 7.19 -42.15 -1.58
N THR A 861 7.59 -43.39 -1.90
CA THR A 861 7.54 -44.51 -0.95
C THR A 861 8.54 -44.34 0.20
N ASN A 862 9.62 -43.58 -0.01
CA ASN A 862 10.60 -43.24 1.04
C ASN A 862 10.07 -42.10 1.93
N ALA A 863 9.94 -42.39 3.23
CA ALA A 863 9.41 -41.43 4.20
C ALA A 863 10.25 -40.15 4.35
N ALA A 864 11.58 -40.27 4.27
CA ALA A 864 12.47 -39.12 4.36
C ALA A 864 12.37 -38.22 3.12
N THR A 865 12.17 -38.80 1.93
CA THR A 865 11.90 -38.03 0.70
C THR A 865 10.57 -37.28 0.80
N ARG A 866 9.49 -37.90 1.33
CA ARG A 866 8.20 -37.22 1.53
C ARG A 866 8.29 -36.01 2.44
N ALA A 867 9.12 -36.08 3.47
CA ALA A 867 9.31 -35.04 4.46
C ALA A 867 10.42 -34.04 4.09
N PHE A 868 11.01 -34.14 2.90
CA PHE A 868 12.12 -33.27 2.53
C PHE A 868 11.64 -31.84 2.22
N SER A 869 12.36 -30.88 2.78
CA SER A 869 12.30 -29.45 2.45
C SER A 869 13.71 -28.97 2.16
N GLY A 870 13.92 -28.32 1.02
CA GLY A 870 15.24 -28.01 0.50
C GLY A 870 15.25 -27.84 -1.01
N SER A 871 16.45 -27.81 -1.59
CA SER A 871 16.63 -27.98 -3.03
C SER A 871 17.10 -29.38 -3.39
N ALA A 872 16.70 -29.89 -4.55
CA ALA A 872 17.19 -31.13 -5.11
C ALA A 872 17.57 -30.94 -6.59
N ARG A 873 18.66 -31.59 -7.00
CA ARG A 873 19.17 -31.51 -8.37
C ARG A 873 18.81 -32.77 -9.14
N TYR A 874 18.02 -32.60 -10.18
CA TYR A 874 17.67 -33.60 -11.17
C TYR A 874 18.66 -33.55 -12.34
N ALA A 875 19.09 -34.71 -12.82
CA ALA A 875 19.91 -34.83 -14.01
C ALA A 875 19.44 -35.99 -14.88
N ARG A 876 19.45 -35.75 -16.19
CA ARG A 876 19.12 -36.76 -17.19
C ARG A 876 19.82 -36.47 -18.51
N GLN A 877 20.27 -37.53 -19.16
CA GLN A 877 20.63 -37.51 -20.57
C GLN A 877 19.45 -38.04 -21.39
N PHE A 878 19.22 -37.44 -22.55
CA PHE A 878 18.20 -37.91 -23.50
C PHE A 878 18.65 -37.65 -24.94
N ASP A 879 18.28 -38.57 -25.84
CA ASP A 879 18.54 -38.42 -27.26
C ASP A 879 17.37 -37.75 -27.96
N LEU A 880 17.68 -36.75 -28.79
CA LEU A 880 16.70 -36.06 -29.64
C LEU A 880 16.94 -36.42 -31.11
N PRO A 881 15.97 -37.06 -31.80
CA PRO A 881 16.12 -37.39 -33.22
C PRO A 881 16.32 -36.12 -34.07
N ALA A 882 17.25 -36.17 -35.03
CA ALA A 882 17.57 -35.02 -35.87
C ALA A 882 16.35 -34.49 -36.65
N GLU A 883 15.40 -35.37 -36.99
CA GLU A 883 14.12 -35.04 -37.63
C GLU A 883 13.31 -34.02 -36.83
N ARG A 884 13.43 -34.05 -35.49
CA ARG A 884 12.66 -33.18 -34.58
C ARG A 884 13.19 -31.76 -34.52
N LEU A 885 14.42 -31.55 -34.99
CA LEU A 885 15.03 -30.23 -35.16
C LEU A 885 15.02 -29.74 -36.61
N ARG A 886 14.34 -30.46 -37.52
CA ARG A 886 14.23 -30.01 -38.93
C ARG A 886 13.14 -28.95 -39.05
N GLY A 887 13.55 -27.74 -39.42
CA GLY A 887 12.67 -26.62 -39.74
C GLY A 887 13.12 -25.32 -39.07
N GLU A 888 12.30 -24.27 -39.20
CA GLU A 888 12.54 -22.94 -38.62
C GLU A 888 11.74 -22.72 -37.30
N GLY A 889 11.22 -23.81 -36.71
CA GLY A 889 10.42 -23.76 -35.48
C GLY A 889 11.26 -23.53 -34.22
N ARG A 890 10.64 -22.97 -33.18
CA ARG A 890 11.24 -22.92 -31.84
C ARG A 890 11.04 -24.24 -31.12
N VAL A 891 12.00 -24.58 -30.27
CA VAL A 891 11.91 -25.73 -29.37
C VAL A 891 11.72 -25.19 -27.96
N MET A 892 10.61 -25.58 -27.33
CA MET A 892 10.26 -25.18 -25.98
C MET A 892 10.45 -26.39 -25.05
N LEU A 893 11.05 -26.15 -23.89
CA LEU A 893 11.09 -27.11 -22.79
C LEU A 893 9.99 -26.73 -21.81
N ASP A 894 8.97 -27.58 -21.72
CA ASP A 894 7.91 -27.49 -20.72
C ASP A 894 8.27 -28.38 -19.52
N LEU A 895 8.41 -27.78 -18.34
CA LEU A 895 8.71 -28.50 -17.11
C LEU A 895 7.47 -29.14 -16.47
N GLY A 896 6.27 -28.83 -16.99
CA GLY A 896 5.00 -29.19 -16.37
C GLY A 896 4.78 -28.43 -15.06
N GLU A 897 4.38 -29.16 -14.01
CA GLU A 897 4.19 -28.59 -12.69
C GLU A 897 5.51 -28.54 -11.90
N VAL A 898 5.87 -27.35 -11.40
CA VAL A 898 7.02 -27.13 -10.53
C VAL A 898 6.52 -26.62 -9.17
N ARG A 899 7.02 -27.20 -8.08
CA ARG A 899 6.68 -26.82 -6.70
C ARG A 899 7.97 -26.58 -5.90
N GLU A 900 8.46 -25.35 -5.73
CA GLU A 900 7.86 -24.06 -6.12
C GLU A 900 8.68 -23.29 -7.17
N VAL A 901 9.99 -23.53 -7.27
CA VAL A 901 10.86 -22.85 -8.24
C VAL A 901 11.88 -23.81 -8.84
N ALA A 902 12.29 -23.54 -10.09
CA ALA A 902 13.32 -24.31 -10.76
C ALA A 902 14.42 -23.43 -11.40
N ARG A 903 15.66 -23.95 -11.44
CA ARG A 903 16.73 -23.46 -12.32
C ARG A 903 17.12 -24.53 -13.31
N VAL A 904 17.20 -24.17 -14.58
CA VAL A 904 17.38 -25.14 -15.67
C VAL A 904 18.70 -24.93 -16.39
N HIS A 905 19.43 -26.02 -16.59
CA HIS A 905 20.60 -26.03 -17.47
C HIS A 905 20.43 -27.10 -18.55
N LEU A 906 20.71 -26.73 -19.80
CA LEU A 906 20.70 -27.64 -20.93
C LEU A 906 22.05 -27.60 -21.64
N ASN A 907 22.68 -28.76 -21.80
CA ASN A 907 24.00 -28.91 -22.42
C ASN A 907 25.07 -27.99 -21.79
N GLY A 908 24.98 -27.76 -20.48
CA GLY A 908 25.87 -26.88 -19.72
C GLY A 908 25.54 -25.38 -19.79
N ARG A 909 24.59 -24.96 -20.62
CA ARG A 909 24.09 -23.57 -20.65
C ARG A 909 23.00 -23.38 -19.60
N ASP A 910 23.17 -22.37 -18.75
CA ASP A 910 22.12 -21.90 -17.83
C ASP A 910 21.02 -21.21 -18.64
N LEU A 911 19.81 -21.73 -18.54
CA LEU A 911 18.61 -21.20 -19.20
C LEU A 911 17.84 -20.23 -18.28
N GLY A 912 18.27 -20.10 -17.02
CA GLY A 912 17.68 -19.22 -16.04
C GLY A 912 16.70 -19.91 -15.08
N LEU A 913 15.92 -19.07 -14.42
CA LEU A 913 14.94 -19.45 -13.40
C LEU A 913 13.54 -19.55 -13.99
N SER A 914 12.74 -20.44 -13.41
CA SER A 914 11.32 -20.57 -13.65
C SER A 914 10.59 -20.55 -12.29
N SER A 915 10.13 -19.37 -11.90
CA SER A 915 9.43 -19.11 -10.63
C SER A 915 7.91 -19.00 -10.77
N PHE A 916 7.40 -18.84 -12.00
CA PHE A 916 5.98 -18.64 -12.26
C PHE A 916 5.53 -19.56 -13.39
N ALA A 917 4.30 -20.04 -13.30
CA ALA A 917 3.66 -20.75 -14.39
C ALA A 917 3.33 -19.80 -15.57
N PRO A 918 3.30 -20.30 -16.82
CA PRO A 918 3.71 -21.65 -17.21
C PRO A 918 5.24 -21.82 -17.15
N HIS A 919 5.70 -23.01 -16.73
CA HIS A 919 7.13 -23.30 -16.56
C HIS A 919 7.79 -23.73 -17.88
N VAL A 920 7.74 -22.84 -18.88
CA VAL A 920 8.16 -23.10 -20.25
C VAL A 920 9.35 -22.23 -20.62
N LEU A 921 10.44 -22.83 -21.08
CA LEU A 921 11.67 -22.14 -21.47
C LEU A 921 11.97 -22.36 -22.95
N ASP A 922 12.43 -21.32 -23.64
CA ASP A 922 12.94 -21.44 -25.01
C ASP A 922 14.33 -22.07 -25.00
N VAL A 923 14.44 -23.24 -25.62
CA VAL A 923 15.70 -24.00 -25.70
C VAL A 923 16.26 -24.09 -27.10
N THR A 924 15.69 -23.34 -28.05
CA THR A 924 16.00 -23.42 -29.49
C THR A 924 17.50 -23.33 -29.79
N GLU A 925 18.21 -22.45 -29.11
CA GLU A 925 19.65 -22.23 -29.31
C GLU A 925 20.56 -23.22 -28.53
N SER A 926 19.98 -23.97 -27.60
CA SER A 926 20.72 -24.78 -26.62
C SER A 926 20.54 -26.28 -26.86
N ILE A 927 19.44 -26.68 -27.49
CA ILE A 927 19.10 -28.05 -27.83
C ILE A 927 19.86 -28.51 -29.09
N ARG A 928 20.21 -29.79 -29.18
CA ARG A 928 20.90 -30.38 -30.34
C ARG A 928 20.37 -31.76 -30.69
N ALA A 929 20.66 -32.22 -31.91
CA ALA A 929 20.34 -33.59 -32.31
C ALA A 929 21.28 -34.59 -31.61
N GLY A 930 20.79 -35.80 -31.33
CA GLY A 930 21.49 -36.80 -30.52
C GLY A 930 21.42 -36.45 -29.04
N GLU A 931 22.48 -36.77 -28.31
CA GLU A 931 22.50 -36.71 -26.85
C GLU A 931 22.49 -35.27 -26.31
N ASN A 932 21.56 -35.00 -25.41
CA ASN A 932 21.43 -33.76 -24.63
C ASN A 932 21.53 -34.07 -23.14
N SER A 933 22.14 -33.17 -22.37
CA SER A 933 22.20 -33.23 -20.91
C SER A 933 21.32 -32.15 -20.29
N LEU A 934 20.32 -32.55 -19.54
CA LEU A 934 19.41 -31.66 -18.82
C LEU A 934 19.63 -31.78 -17.32
N VAL A 935 19.73 -30.62 -16.67
CA VAL A 935 19.88 -30.50 -15.23
C VAL A 935 18.86 -29.50 -14.73
N ILE A 936 18.07 -29.90 -13.74
CA ILE A 936 17.04 -29.05 -13.13
C ILE A 936 17.27 -29.04 -11.62
N GLU A 937 17.52 -27.87 -11.05
CA GLU A 937 17.49 -27.69 -9.60
C GLU A 937 16.09 -27.22 -9.21
N VAL A 938 15.42 -27.94 -8.31
CA VAL A 938 14.07 -27.60 -7.81
C VAL A 938 14.14 -27.35 -6.32
N ALA A 939 13.50 -26.27 -5.84
CA ALA A 939 13.36 -26.00 -4.42
C ALA A 939 11.89 -25.82 -4.02
N ASN A 940 11.50 -26.43 -2.90
CA ASN A 940 10.15 -26.33 -2.32
C ASN A 940 10.15 -25.42 -1.07
N THR A 941 9.14 -25.55 -0.21
CA THR A 941 9.00 -24.78 1.03
C THR A 941 9.39 -25.58 2.27
N TRP A 942 9.47 -24.93 3.45
CA TRP A 942 9.81 -25.58 4.72
C TRP A 942 8.70 -26.47 5.30
N LEU A 943 7.47 -26.37 4.78
CA LEU A 943 6.28 -27.03 5.32
C LEU A 943 6.44 -28.55 5.51
N ASN A 944 7.01 -29.25 4.53
CA ASN A 944 7.11 -30.72 4.58
C ASN A 944 7.99 -31.18 5.76
N ARG A 945 9.15 -30.55 5.95
CA ARG A 945 10.05 -30.92 7.04
C ARG A 945 9.48 -30.52 8.39
N LEU A 946 8.92 -29.31 8.51
CA LEU A 946 8.31 -28.83 9.75
C LEU A 946 7.20 -29.76 10.22
N ARG A 947 6.35 -30.25 9.30
CA ARG A 947 5.29 -31.23 9.62
C ARG A 947 5.84 -32.55 10.15
N LEU A 948 6.99 -33.01 9.68
CA LEU A 948 7.64 -34.19 10.24
C LEU A 948 8.20 -33.88 11.63
N ASP A 949 8.95 -32.78 11.77
CA ASP A 949 9.63 -32.42 13.02
C ASP A 949 8.66 -32.15 14.17
N ASP A 950 7.46 -31.63 13.89
CA ASP A 950 6.40 -31.48 14.89
C ASP A 950 6.01 -32.82 15.55
N THR A 951 6.11 -33.94 14.82
CA THR A 951 5.83 -35.29 15.35
C THR A 951 7.00 -35.92 16.12
N LEU A 952 8.18 -35.33 16.07
CA LEU A 952 9.40 -35.86 16.66
C LEU A 952 9.71 -35.21 18.02
N PRO A 953 10.39 -35.93 18.94
CA PRO A 953 11.00 -35.32 20.12
C PRO A 953 11.98 -34.22 19.71
N GLU A 954 12.05 -33.14 20.47
CA GLU A 954 12.88 -31.96 20.18
C GLU A 954 14.32 -32.31 19.80
N ALA A 955 14.97 -33.20 20.55
CA ALA A 955 16.34 -33.64 20.28
C ALA A 955 16.55 -34.39 18.94
N GLN A 956 15.47 -34.75 18.24
CA GLN A 956 15.48 -35.42 16.94
C GLN A 956 15.05 -34.49 15.79
N ARG A 957 14.57 -33.29 16.09
CA ARG A 957 14.15 -32.31 15.08
C ARG A 957 15.37 -31.77 14.34
N LYS A 958 15.20 -31.50 13.05
CA LYS A 958 16.23 -30.84 12.22
C LYS A 958 15.94 -29.36 12.00
N THR A 959 14.69 -28.97 12.25
CA THR A 959 14.23 -27.60 12.17
C THR A 959 13.96 -26.98 13.54
N HIS A 960 14.05 -25.66 13.59
CA HIS A 960 13.92 -24.83 14.77
C HIS A 960 13.12 -23.58 14.40
N THR A 961 11.98 -23.37 15.05
CA THR A 961 11.01 -22.28 14.78
C THR A 961 10.39 -21.77 16.05
#